data_AF-A0AA36DSB4-F1
#
_entry.id   AF-A0AA36DSB4-F1
#
_cell.length_a   1.000
_cell.length_b   1.000
_cell.length_c   1.000
_cell.angle_alpha   90.00
_cell.angle_beta   90.00
_cell.angle_gamma   90.00
#
_symmetry.space_group_name_H-M   'P 1'
#
loop_
_entity.id
_entity.type
_entity.pdbx_description
1 polymer ?
#
loop_
_entity_poly.entity_id
_entity_poly.type
_entity_poly.pdbx_seq_one_letter_code
_entity_poly.pdbx_strand_id
1 'polypeptide(L)'
;MKYDILKYVMTKKLPFTLLLDGSSSSRGVKWIVFLLRTVSPQHRPITLHFFLAEVESESAEHIVEALFRHFDSMESWRDAPGLPHSVRQYALKNMIALSTDGAAVMQGHVGGVYALLKDRLTEETAGDFRPRSSLLLSVCMAHKLNLVFASQNGELFKLVQAVIMEMHHLLGSTVRTTGRAAYHMIAKKMRYKPLEMLALFTVRWSASLANAVSNVIRMYPVLIETMRELQRDRYGAATMRRARIAHWVLTDGRVFLALNHANTTLQELSLFSLRLQNEKALLIDNIRKWKELYYLIEQYVLSSRTTTRLLERGELKAFDRVRDRYRRIERDELYDYDANSGGEEWSNNNLLLSYNPRAFQDYNPSVVAEEDSDEREEMLTFKRFRYLEGTPDEVYTAAGDPEQSFSAEDAPEIDKSALLRFNLGKAYHDFVSTSFQDAAERFYNDVKDQLLARMGETRAHEVHANDLMALEKSTIMDVVDFDGDFDTGFVDYVPSGANYFNRGCPSYIDPVSNALDPQERHRSIYASISALERYCNIQNLRSPMIRFFNTIPKTAKTCLQWNSGYKDMQQSASFYQMLLANYDSLQIPGEVVQAIKCVLVVPASNADPERSFSAANRLTKDERSNLATSTLDSLMTIQRDGPSILTVKIQQLAAQWLHPRPGLNLHPGRPSTFGREGSLMKEIKTALASGDVNGLIAKHTEHYMTMHGLRTRHDVKEISTRLQNEEEAKLAIFSIGSVAETSPS
;
A
#
# COMPACT_ATOMS: atom_id res chain seq x y z
N MET A 1 -17.80 -0.75 -24.57
CA MET A 1 -16.79 -0.87 -23.51
C MET A 1 -17.05 -2.03 -22.56
N LYS A 2 -18.00 -1.96 -21.61
CA LYS A 2 -18.30 -3.09 -20.69
C LYS A 2 -18.55 -4.41 -21.44
N TYR A 3 -19.36 -4.35 -22.50
CA TYR A 3 -19.58 -5.48 -23.42
C TYR A 3 -18.28 -6.04 -24.02
N ASP A 4 -17.38 -5.19 -24.50
CA ASP A 4 -16.13 -5.64 -25.16
C ASP A 4 -15.15 -6.26 -24.15
N ILE A 5 -15.11 -5.72 -22.92
CA ILE A 5 -14.36 -6.30 -21.80
C ILE A 5 -14.89 -7.70 -21.49
N LEU A 6 -16.21 -7.86 -21.30
CA LEU A 6 -16.81 -9.15 -21.03
C LEU A 6 -16.62 -10.12 -22.20
N LYS A 7 -16.79 -9.66 -23.45
CA LYS A 7 -16.52 -10.46 -24.65
C LYS A 7 -15.09 -10.99 -24.66
N TYR A 8 -14.10 -10.14 -24.36
CA TYR A 8 -12.70 -10.55 -24.26
C TYR A 8 -12.51 -11.62 -23.17
N VAL A 9 -12.96 -11.34 -21.95
CA VAL A 9 -12.84 -12.27 -20.80
C VAL A 9 -13.48 -13.61 -21.12
N MET A 10 -14.70 -13.60 -21.66
CA MET A 10 -15.49 -14.80 -21.94
C MET A 10 -14.95 -15.62 -23.13
N THR A 11 -14.59 -14.96 -24.23
CA THR A 11 -14.06 -15.63 -25.42
C THR A 11 -12.72 -16.28 -25.12
N LYS A 12 -11.89 -15.64 -24.29
CA LYS A 12 -10.57 -16.15 -23.89
C LYS A 12 -10.62 -17.05 -22.65
N LYS A 13 -11.81 -17.32 -22.10
CA LYS A 13 -12.04 -18.15 -20.90
C LYS A 13 -11.14 -17.73 -19.73
N LEU A 14 -11.00 -16.42 -19.53
CA LEU A 14 -10.10 -15.88 -18.53
C LEU A 14 -10.72 -15.95 -17.13
N PRO A 15 -9.92 -16.33 -16.12
CA PRO A 15 -10.32 -16.18 -14.74
C PRO A 15 -10.45 -14.70 -14.39
N PHE A 16 -11.26 -14.40 -13.38
CA PHE A 16 -11.34 -13.05 -12.84
C PHE A 16 -11.66 -13.06 -11.34
N THR A 17 -11.38 -11.93 -10.70
CA THR A 17 -11.70 -11.65 -9.30
C THR A 17 -12.58 -10.41 -9.24
N LEU A 18 -13.61 -10.44 -8.40
CA LEU A 18 -14.39 -9.25 -8.08
C LEU A 18 -13.74 -8.53 -6.90
N LEU A 19 -13.50 -7.23 -7.07
CA LEU A 19 -13.10 -6.33 -5.98
C LEU A 19 -14.31 -5.46 -5.68
N LEU A 20 -14.66 -5.30 -4.41
CA LEU A 20 -15.74 -4.41 -4.02
C LEU A 20 -15.45 -3.70 -2.72
N ASP A 21 -15.99 -2.50 -2.60
CA ASP A 21 -15.88 -1.66 -1.42
C ASP A 21 -17.12 -0.77 -1.31
N GLY A 22 -17.43 -0.34 -0.10
CA GLY A 22 -18.56 0.51 0.22
C GLY A 22 -18.13 1.94 0.54
N SER A 23 -18.93 2.92 0.14
CA SER A 23 -18.75 4.30 0.58
C SER A 23 -20.07 5.03 0.64
N SER A 24 -20.20 5.93 1.61
CA SER A 24 -21.31 6.86 1.69
C SER A 24 -20.95 8.18 1.02
N SER A 25 -21.80 8.63 0.10
CA SER A 25 -21.70 9.97 -0.47
C SER A 25 -21.93 11.06 0.59
N SER A 26 -21.56 12.30 0.29
CA SER A 26 -21.85 13.46 1.15
C SER A 26 -23.35 13.70 1.38
N ARG A 27 -24.23 13.04 0.61
CA ARG A 27 -25.69 13.13 0.70
C ARG A 27 -26.31 11.98 1.47
N GLY A 28 -25.52 11.05 2.00
CA GLY A 28 -26.00 9.86 2.70
C GLY A 28 -26.42 8.71 1.77
N VAL A 29 -26.31 8.86 0.45
CA VAL A 29 -26.49 7.74 -0.50
C VAL A 29 -25.34 6.76 -0.30
N LYS A 30 -25.66 5.47 -0.16
CA LYS A 30 -24.68 4.40 0.00
C LYS A 30 -24.38 3.78 -1.36
N TRP A 31 -23.09 3.73 -1.68
CA TRP A 31 -22.61 3.15 -2.93
C TRP A 31 -21.74 1.95 -2.67
N ILE A 32 -21.88 0.95 -3.53
CA ILE A 32 -20.92 -0.15 -3.66
C ILE A 32 -20.30 -0.05 -5.04
N VAL A 33 -18.97 0.03 -5.09
CA VAL A 33 -18.25 -0.08 -6.36
C VAL A 33 -17.84 -1.53 -6.56
N PHE A 34 -18.08 -2.04 -7.76
CA PHE A 34 -17.61 -3.35 -8.20
C PHE A 34 -16.57 -3.15 -9.29
N LEU A 35 -15.40 -3.75 -9.12
CA LEU A 35 -14.36 -3.82 -10.12
C LEU A 35 -14.11 -5.28 -10.49
N LEU A 36 -13.68 -5.49 -11.74
CA LEU A 36 -13.32 -6.79 -12.26
C LEU A 36 -11.82 -6.80 -12.54
N ARG A 37 -11.09 -7.72 -11.89
CA ARG A 37 -9.68 -7.94 -12.15
C ARG A 37 -9.48 -9.19 -12.98
N THR A 38 -8.77 -9.07 -14.10
CA THR A 38 -8.50 -10.17 -15.03
C THR A 38 -7.10 -10.06 -15.67
N VAL A 39 -6.81 -10.88 -16.67
CA VAL A 39 -5.52 -10.90 -17.38
C VAL A 39 -5.66 -10.18 -18.74
N SER A 40 -4.87 -9.14 -18.94
CA SER A 40 -4.77 -8.42 -20.22
C SER A 40 -4.19 -9.28 -21.36
N PRO A 41 -4.31 -8.85 -22.63
CA PRO A 41 -3.70 -9.55 -23.76
C PRO A 41 -2.18 -9.71 -23.64
N GLN A 42 -1.52 -8.79 -22.93
CA GLN A 42 -0.08 -8.82 -22.65
C GLN A 42 0.28 -9.71 -21.44
N HIS A 43 -0.66 -10.51 -20.92
CA HIS A 43 -0.46 -11.38 -19.75
C HIS A 43 -0.15 -10.64 -18.43
N ARG A 44 -0.64 -9.40 -18.30
CA ARG A 44 -0.54 -8.60 -17.06
C ARG A 44 -1.88 -8.58 -16.33
N PRO A 45 -1.89 -8.54 -14.98
CA PRO A 45 -3.11 -8.27 -14.25
C PRO A 45 -3.62 -6.85 -14.56
N ILE A 46 -4.92 -6.71 -14.74
CA ILE A 46 -5.60 -5.43 -14.98
C ILE A 46 -6.89 -5.37 -14.17
N THR A 47 -7.14 -4.25 -13.49
CA THR A 47 -8.37 -3.99 -12.74
C THR A 47 -9.25 -3.00 -13.52
N LEU A 48 -10.47 -3.41 -13.85
CA LEU A 48 -11.41 -2.64 -14.66
C LEU A 48 -12.62 -2.24 -13.83
N HIS A 49 -13.17 -1.05 -14.06
CA HIS A 49 -14.43 -0.64 -13.45
C HIS A 49 -15.58 -1.47 -14.02
N PHE A 50 -16.28 -2.19 -13.14
CA PHE A 50 -17.38 -3.04 -13.59
C PHE A 50 -18.71 -2.29 -13.49
N PHE A 51 -19.11 -1.88 -12.29
CA PHE A 51 -20.25 -0.97 -12.11
C PHE A 51 -20.25 -0.32 -10.72
N LEU A 52 -20.96 0.80 -10.59
CA LEU A 52 -21.33 1.43 -9.33
C LEU A 52 -22.81 1.15 -9.03
N ALA A 53 -23.08 0.58 -7.86
CA ALA A 53 -24.44 0.32 -7.39
C ALA A 53 -24.81 1.30 -6.27
N GLU A 54 -26.06 1.76 -6.30
CA GLU A 54 -26.70 2.39 -5.16
C GLU A 54 -27.46 1.31 -4.38
N VAL A 55 -27.25 1.25 -3.07
CA VAL A 55 -27.88 0.27 -2.19
C VAL A 55 -28.66 0.97 -1.09
N GLU A 56 -29.84 0.45 -0.77
CA GLU A 56 -30.67 0.96 0.33
C GLU A 56 -29.97 0.77 1.69
N SER A 57 -29.25 -0.34 1.81
CA SER A 57 -28.46 -0.71 2.97
C SER A 57 -27.16 -1.38 2.53
N GLU A 58 -26.08 -1.18 3.29
CA GLU A 58 -24.82 -1.91 3.14
C GLU A 58 -24.91 -3.32 3.78
N SER A 59 -26.08 -3.95 3.78
CA SER A 59 -26.24 -5.34 4.21
C SER A 59 -25.74 -6.30 3.14
N ALA A 60 -25.29 -7.48 3.55
CA ALA A 60 -24.73 -8.46 2.62
C ALA A 60 -25.72 -8.88 1.53
N GLU A 61 -26.99 -9.03 1.88
CA GLU A 61 -28.07 -9.41 0.95
C GLU A 61 -28.26 -8.35 -0.12
N HIS A 62 -28.34 -7.06 0.26
CA HIS A 62 -28.51 -5.97 -0.69
C HIS A 62 -27.32 -5.82 -1.64
N ILE A 63 -26.10 -6.04 -1.13
CA ILE A 63 -24.87 -6.00 -1.95
C ILE A 63 -24.86 -7.14 -2.97
N VAL A 64 -25.17 -8.37 -2.54
CA VAL A 64 -25.22 -9.54 -3.43
C VAL A 64 -26.34 -9.40 -4.44
N GLU A 65 -27.52 -8.98 -4.02
CA GLU A 65 -28.67 -8.75 -4.88
C GLU A 65 -28.39 -7.66 -5.93
N ALA A 66 -27.69 -6.58 -5.57
CA ALA A 66 -27.27 -5.56 -6.53
C ALA A 66 -26.35 -6.15 -7.62
N LEU A 67 -25.45 -7.07 -7.26
CA LEU A 67 -24.58 -7.78 -8.20
C LEU A 67 -25.39 -8.68 -9.15
N PHE A 68 -26.30 -9.49 -8.63
CA PHE A 68 -27.10 -10.40 -9.45
C PHE A 68 -28.09 -9.65 -10.35
N ARG A 69 -28.75 -8.59 -9.85
CA ARG A 69 -29.57 -7.70 -10.69
C ARG A 69 -28.76 -7.11 -11.84
N HIS A 70 -27.50 -6.75 -11.59
CA HIS A 70 -26.63 -6.26 -12.65
C HIS A 70 -26.34 -7.36 -13.69
N PHE A 71 -26.00 -8.58 -13.25
CA PHE A 71 -25.85 -9.72 -14.17
C PHE A 71 -27.12 -10.00 -14.98
N ASP A 72 -28.28 -9.96 -14.35
CA ASP A 72 -29.57 -10.22 -14.98
C ASP A 72 -29.91 -9.12 -16.02
N SER A 73 -29.58 -7.86 -15.73
CA SER A 73 -29.75 -6.76 -16.70
C SER A 73 -28.93 -6.95 -17.99
N MET A 74 -27.83 -7.71 -17.90
CA MET A 74 -26.96 -8.05 -19.04
C MET A 74 -27.39 -9.33 -19.77
N GLU A 75 -28.47 -10.00 -19.37
CA GLU A 75 -28.98 -11.17 -20.11
C GLU A 75 -29.41 -10.83 -21.53
N SER A 76 -29.88 -9.60 -21.75
CA SER A 76 -30.17 -9.07 -23.10
C SER A 76 -28.97 -9.12 -24.05
N TRP A 77 -27.74 -9.22 -23.54
CA TRP A 77 -26.53 -9.31 -24.35
C TRP A 77 -26.22 -10.73 -24.83
N ARG A 78 -26.94 -11.75 -24.34
CA ARG A 78 -26.72 -13.16 -24.71
C ARG A 78 -26.80 -13.36 -26.22
N ASP A 79 -27.74 -12.70 -26.87
CA ASP A 79 -27.97 -12.81 -28.32
C ASP A 79 -27.09 -11.83 -29.12
N ALA A 80 -26.32 -10.96 -28.44
CA ALA A 80 -25.42 -10.03 -29.11
C ALA A 80 -24.15 -10.76 -29.63
N PRO A 81 -23.67 -10.46 -30.86
CA PRO A 81 -22.60 -11.21 -31.50
C PRO A 81 -21.28 -11.32 -30.71
N GLY A 82 -20.99 -12.53 -30.23
CA GLY A 82 -19.69 -12.90 -29.67
C GLY A 82 -19.62 -13.04 -28.15
N LEU A 83 -20.75 -13.15 -27.44
CA LEU A 83 -20.77 -13.72 -26.09
C LEU A 83 -21.10 -15.22 -26.18
N PRO A 84 -20.20 -16.13 -25.74
CA PRO A 84 -20.43 -17.57 -25.87
C PRO A 84 -21.48 -18.11 -24.88
N HIS A 85 -21.73 -17.40 -23.77
CA HIS A 85 -22.60 -17.79 -22.66
C HIS A 85 -23.31 -16.57 -22.07
N SER A 86 -24.27 -16.75 -21.16
CA SER A 86 -24.76 -15.61 -20.37
C SER A 86 -23.67 -15.12 -19.40
N VAL A 87 -23.69 -13.83 -19.10
CA VAL A 87 -22.70 -13.20 -18.20
C VAL A 87 -22.75 -13.85 -16.82
N ARG A 88 -23.96 -14.09 -16.28
CA ARG A 88 -24.18 -14.77 -14.99
C ARG A 88 -23.55 -16.16 -14.95
N GLN A 89 -23.86 -17.00 -15.94
CA GLN A 89 -23.32 -18.37 -16.01
C GLN A 89 -21.80 -18.35 -16.10
N TYR A 90 -21.24 -17.47 -16.93
CA TYR A 90 -19.79 -17.34 -17.02
C TYR A 90 -19.17 -16.88 -15.70
N ALA A 91 -19.78 -15.89 -15.05
CA ALA A 91 -19.29 -15.32 -13.81
C ALA A 91 -19.21 -16.38 -12.71
N LEU A 92 -20.30 -17.12 -12.48
CA LEU A 92 -20.35 -18.17 -11.47
C LEU A 92 -19.36 -19.30 -11.76
N LYS A 93 -19.08 -19.60 -13.03
CA LYS A 93 -18.10 -20.64 -13.42
C LYS A 93 -16.64 -20.22 -13.31
N ASN A 94 -16.32 -18.95 -13.53
CA ASN A 94 -14.93 -18.49 -13.73
C ASN A 94 -14.45 -17.45 -12.70
N MET A 95 -15.29 -17.00 -11.78
CA MET A 95 -14.89 -16.12 -10.68
C MET A 95 -14.01 -16.88 -9.69
N ILE A 96 -12.76 -16.48 -9.55
CA ILE A 96 -11.78 -17.19 -8.71
C ILE A 96 -11.85 -16.71 -7.26
N ALA A 97 -11.96 -15.38 -7.08
CA ALA A 97 -11.94 -14.78 -5.76
C ALA A 97 -12.90 -13.60 -5.64
N LEU A 98 -13.20 -13.27 -4.39
CA LEU A 98 -13.77 -12.03 -3.93
C LEU A 98 -12.71 -11.27 -3.12
N SER A 99 -12.46 -10.00 -3.43
CA SER A 99 -11.59 -9.14 -2.63
C SER A 99 -12.37 -7.97 -2.04
N THR A 100 -12.19 -7.77 -0.75
CA THR A 100 -12.97 -6.82 0.06
C THR A 100 -12.08 -6.18 1.13
N ASP A 101 -12.62 -5.18 1.81
CA ASP A 101 -12.04 -4.69 3.05
C ASP A 101 -12.20 -5.70 4.21
N GLY A 102 -11.82 -5.30 5.42
CA GLY A 102 -11.96 -6.12 6.62
C GLY A 102 -13.35 -6.08 7.26
N ALA A 103 -14.38 -5.50 6.64
CA ALA A 103 -15.66 -5.30 7.31
C ALA A 103 -16.44 -6.62 7.50
N ALA A 104 -17.03 -6.81 8.68
CA ALA A 104 -17.75 -8.06 9.02
C ALA A 104 -18.86 -8.41 8.00
N VAL A 105 -19.53 -7.40 7.44
CA VAL A 105 -20.58 -7.60 6.43
C VAL A 105 -20.03 -8.18 5.12
N MET A 106 -18.78 -7.89 4.77
CA MET A 106 -18.13 -8.36 3.55
C MET A 106 -17.58 -9.79 3.72
N GLN A 107 -16.87 -10.03 4.82
CA GLN A 107 -16.11 -11.27 5.09
C GLN A 107 -16.81 -12.26 6.03
N GLY A 108 -18.07 -12.02 6.41
CA GLY A 108 -18.84 -12.91 7.27
C GLY A 108 -18.96 -14.31 6.68
N HIS A 109 -18.68 -15.34 7.49
CA HIS A 109 -18.78 -16.75 7.09
C HIS A 109 -20.22 -17.28 7.08
N VAL A 110 -21.12 -16.56 7.76
CA VAL A 110 -22.58 -16.76 7.73
C VAL A 110 -23.19 -15.38 7.47
N GLY A 111 -24.03 -15.28 6.44
CA GLY A 111 -24.75 -14.04 6.10
C GLY A 111 -23.86 -12.86 5.69
N GLY A 112 -22.56 -13.07 5.43
CA GLY A 112 -21.70 -12.07 4.80
C GLY A 112 -21.74 -12.16 3.28
N VAL A 113 -21.29 -11.11 2.58
CA VAL A 113 -21.26 -11.06 1.10
C VAL A 113 -20.51 -12.25 0.52
N TYR A 114 -19.36 -12.59 1.11
CA TYR A 114 -18.58 -13.77 0.73
C TYR A 114 -19.39 -15.07 0.83
N ALA A 115 -20.02 -15.32 1.98
CA ALA A 115 -20.77 -16.55 2.23
C ALA A 115 -21.97 -16.67 1.27
N LEU A 116 -22.78 -15.61 1.16
CA LEU A 116 -23.93 -15.58 0.27
C LEU A 116 -23.55 -15.78 -1.19
N LEU A 117 -22.45 -15.17 -1.66
CA LEU A 117 -21.97 -15.34 -3.03
C LEU A 117 -21.45 -16.78 -3.28
N LYS A 118 -20.77 -17.36 -2.30
CA LYS A 118 -20.31 -18.76 -2.35
C LYS A 118 -21.49 -19.73 -2.39
N ASP A 119 -22.53 -19.48 -1.60
CA ASP A 119 -23.73 -20.31 -1.56
C ASP A 119 -24.45 -20.28 -2.91
N ARG A 120 -24.67 -19.08 -3.49
CA ARG A 120 -25.25 -18.93 -4.83
C ARG A 120 -24.46 -19.65 -5.92
N LEU A 121 -23.13 -19.52 -5.88
CA LEU A 121 -22.24 -20.22 -6.80
C LEU A 121 -22.35 -21.74 -6.64
N THR A 122 -22.50 -22.23 -5.41
CA THR A 122 -22.65 -23.67 -5.13
C THR A 122 -24.00 -24.20 -5.63
N GLU A 123 -25.08 -23.49 -5.33
CA GLU A 123 -26.44 -23.83 -5.76
C GLU A 123 -26.56 -23.84 -7.29
N GLU A 124 -26.14 -22.77 -7.95
CA GLU A 124 -26.36 -22.59 -9.40
C GLU A 124 -25.45 -23.46 -10.27
N THR A 125 -24.30 -23.90 -9.75
CA THR A 125 -23.40 -24.81 -10.47
C THR A 125 -23.56 -26.27 -10.07
N ALA A 126 -24.48 -26.60 -9.14
CA ALA A 126 -24.68 -27.97 -8.66
C ALA A 126 -24.97 -29.00 -9.77
N GLY A 127 -25.66 -28.57 -10.84
CA GLY A 127 -25.98 -29.40 -12.01
C GLY A 127 -24.95 -29.37 -13.13
N ASP A 128 -23.88 -28.58 -13.01
CA ASP A 128 -22.82 -28.55 -14.01
C ASP A 128 -22.00 -29.83 -13.98
N PHE A 129 -21.32 -30.14 -15.09
CA PHE A 129 -20.31 -31.20 -15.13
C PHE A 129 -19.20 -31.00 -14.07
N ARG A 130 -19.00 -29.75 -13.64
CA ARG A 130 -18.04 -29.36 -12.59
C ARG A 130 -18.72 -28.41 -11.61
N PRO A 131 -19.44 -28.95 -10.61
CA PRO A 131 -20.01 -28.15 -9.55
C PRO A 131 -18.90 -27.41 -8.81
N ARG A 132 -19.14 -26.14 -8.53
CA ARG A 132 -18.22 -25.33 -7.74
C ARG A 132 -18.70 -25.26 -6.31
N SER A 133 -17.78 -25.38 -5.37
CA SER A 133 -18.06 -25.25 -3.93
C SER A 133 -17.07 -24.30 -3.24
N SER A 134 -16.21 -23.65 -4.02
CA SER A 134 -15.07 -22.88 -3.53
C SER A 134 -14.97 -21.53 -4.22
N LEU A 135 -14.79 -20.50 -3.41
CA LEU A 135 -14.53 -19.12 -3.77
C LEU A 135 -13.43 -18.63 -2.83
N LEU A 136 -12.37 -18.03 -3.37
CA LEU A 136 -11.31 -17.47 -2.53
C LEU A 136 -11.75 -16.12 -1.94
N LEU A 137 -11.43 -15.90 -0.66
CA LEU A 137 -11.52 -14.58 -0.06
C LEU A 137 -10.11 -13.97 0.01
N SER A 138 -9.92 -12.82 -0.65
CA SER A 138 -8.70 -12.00 -0.53
C SER A 138 -9.01 -10.73 0.26
N VAL A 139 -8.73 -10.74 1.56
CA VAL A 139 -8.95 -9.58 2.43
C VAL A 139 -7.87 -8.54 2.17
N CYS A 140 -8.25 -7.26 2.10
CA CYS A 140 -7.33 -6.17 1.84
C CYS A 140 -6.16 -6.15 2.85
N MET A 141 -4.96 -6.56 2.42
CA MET A 141 -3.78 -6.56 3.27
C MET A 141 -3.36 -5.15 3.69
N ALA A 142 -3.64 -4.12 2.87
CA ALA A 142 -3.36 -2.73 3.23
C ALA A 142 -4.24 -2.28 4.42
N HIS A 143 -5.51 -2.70 4.44
CA HIS A 143 -6.40 -2.46 5.56
C HIS A 143 -5.96 -3.24 6.80
N LYS A 144 -5.63 -4.54 6.67
CA LYS A 144 -5.07 -5.34 7.76
C LYS A 144 -3.82 -4.69 8.36
N LEU A 145 -2.92 -4.19 7.53
CA LEU A 145 -1.72 -3.46 7.94
C LEU A 145 -2.07 -2.15 8.66
N ASN A 146 -3.10 -1.43 8.22
CA ASN A 146 -3.57 -0.24 8.92
C ASN A 146 -4.10 -0.58 10.32
N LEU A 147 -4.81 -1.71 10.46
CA LEU A 147 -5.31 -2.18 11.75
C LEU A 147 -4.19 -2.55 12.73
N VAL A 148 -3.03 -3.01 12.24
CA VAL A 148 -1.83 -3.24 13.09
C VAL A 148 -1.43 -1.97 13.82
N PHE A 149 -1.56 -0.82 13.17
CA PHE A 149 -1.23 0.48 13.77
C PHE A 149 -2.35 1.06 14.62
N ALA A 150 -3.59 0.95 14.13
CA ALA A 150 -4.73 1.47 14.86
C ALA A 150 -4.91 0.78 16.23
N SER A 151 -4.38 -0.44 16.40
CA SER A 151 -4.38 -1.16 17.67
C SER A 151 -3.18 -0.87 18.59
N GLN A 152 -2.19 -0.08 18.15
CA GLN A 152 -1.03 0.25 18.98
C GLN A 152 -1.44 1.17 20.13
N ASN A 153 -1.10 0.76 21.35
CA ASN A 153 -1.52 1.47 22.57
C ASN A 153 -0.40 1.60 23.62
N GLY A 154 0.81 1.11 23.31
CA GLY A 154 1.98 1.21 24.17
C GLY A 154 2.41 2.66 24.42
N GLU A 155 3.06 2.88 25.56
CA GLU A 155 3.52 4.18 26.07
C GLU A 155 4.43 4.91 25.09
N LEU A 156 5.36 4.20 24.44
CA LEU A 156 6.24 4.78 23.42
C LEU A 156 5.44 5.31 22.23
N PHE A 157 4.49 4.53 21.72
CA PHE A 157 3.68 4.94 20.58
C PHE A 157 2.77 6.13 20.91
N LYS A 158 2.16 6.14 22.10
CA LYS A 158 1.38 7.28 22.60
C LYS A 158 2.23 8.54 22.73
N LEU A 159 3.45 8.44 23.26
CA LEU A 159 4.36 9.57 23.32
C LEU A 159 4.63 10.13 21.91
N VAL A 160 4.90 9.26 20.94
CA VAL A 160 5.15 9.67 19.54
C VAL A 160 3.94 10.39 18.94
N GLN A 161 2.73 9.87 19.14
CA GLN A 161 1.49 10.53 18.73
C GLN A 161 1.34 11.91 19.38
N ALA A 162 1.54 12.00 20.69
CA ALA A 162 1.41 13.24 21.43
C ALA A 162 2.43 14.29 20.97
N VAL A 163 3.67 13.90 20.67
CA VAL A 163 4.68 14.82 20.13
C VAL A 163 4.25 15.37 18.78
N ILE A 164 3.78 14.52 17.86
CA ILE A 164 3.30 14.97 16.53
C ILE A 164 2.15 15.96 16.68
N MET A 165 1.16 15.58 17.48
CA MET A 165 -0.03 16.40 17.71
C MET A 165 0.35 17.74 18.36
N GLU A 166 1.29 17.76 19.31
CA GLU A 166 1.80 18.99 19.92
C GLU A 166 2.48 19.90 18.90
N MET A 167 3.33 19.34 18.03
CA MET A 167 4.04 20.11 17.02
C MET A 167 3.08 20.67 15.97
N HIS A 168 2.07 19.90 15.56
CA HIS A 168 1.02 20.40 14.66
C HIS A 168 0.19 21.50 15.33
N HIS A 169 -0.19 21.28 16.59
CA HIS A 169 -0.98 22.23 17.38
C HIS A 169 -0.27 23.57 17.57
N LEU A 170 1.05 23.57 17.77
CA LEU A 170 1.82 24.80 17.97
C LEU A 170 2.21 25.47 16.65
N LEU A 171 2.52 24.68 15.61
CA LEU A 171 3.25 25.16 14.43
C LEU A 171 2.57 24.87 13.07
N GLY A 172 1.66 23.89 13.02
CA GLY A 172 1.06 23.37 11.79
C GLY A 172 -0.27 24.01 11.39
N SER A 173 -1.14 24.33 12.35
CA SER A 173 -2.45 24.92 12.08
C SER A 173 -2.36 26.34 11.47
N THR A 174 -3.16 26.60 10.43
CA THR A 174 -3.26 27.92 9.78
C THR A 174 -3.89 28.98 10.68
N VAL A 175 -4.60 28.58 11.74
CA VAL A 175 -5.20 29.48 12.73
C VAL A 175 -4.14 30.04 13.69
N ARG A 176 -2.95 29.42 13.76
CA ARG A 176 -1.92 29.69 14.77
C ARG A 176 -0.65 30.27 14.18
N THR A 177 -0.84 31.39 13.48
CA THR A 177 0.17 32.07 12.67
C THR A 177 1.41 32.48 13.45
N THR A 178 1.29 32.83 14.73
CA THR A 178 2.42 33.31 15.55
C THR A 178 3.45 32.23 15.85
N GLY A 179 3.01 31.02 16.21
CA GLY A 179 3.89 29.88 16.47
C GLY A 179 4.63 29.44 15.21
N ARG A 180 3.88 29.34 14.10
CA ARG A 180 4.42 29.04 12.78
C ARG A 180 5.43 30.09 12.30
N ALA A 181 5.18 31.38 12.54
CA ALA A 181 6.10 32.45 12.19
C ALA A 181 7.43 32.34 12.97
N ALA A 182 7.36 32.05 14.28
CA ALA A 182 8.55 31.81 15.10
C ALA A 182 9.37 30.61 14.58
N TYR A 183 8.70 29.50 14.27
CA TYR A 183 9.33 28.31 13.69
C TYR A 183 10.04 28.61 12.36
N HIS A 184 9.40 29.31 11.44
CA HIS A 184 10.02 29.69 10.15
C HIS A 184 11.22 30.63 10.34
N MET A 185 11.12 31.56 11.28
CA MET A 185 12.22 32.48 11.63
C MET A 185 13.43 31.71 12.18
N ILE A 186 13.21 30.83 13.17
CA ILE A 186 14.28 30.01 13.77
C ILE A 186 14.88 29.05 12.73
N ALA A 187 14.06 28.41 11.89
CA ALA A 187 14.55 27.58 10.79
C ALA A 187 15.47 28.36 9.85
N LYS A 188 15.08 29.59 9.45
CA LYS A 188 15.92 30.47 8.62
C LYS A 188 17.24 30.81 9.32
N LYS A 189 17.19 31.21 10.61
CA LYS A 189 18.39 31.52 11.41
C LYS A 189 19.35 30.33 11.48
N MET A 190 18.83 29.14 11.70
CA MET A 190 19.62 27.89 11.80
C MET A 190 20.01 27.28 10.45
N ARG A 191 19.64 27.90 9.31
CA ARG A 191 19.89 27.40 7.94
C ARG A 191 19.21 26.07 7.61
N TYR A 192 18.00 25.87 8.11
CA TYR A 192 17.14 24.75 7.72
C TYR A 192 16.08 25.21 6.75
N LYS A 193 15.73 24.32 5.82
CA LYS A 193 14.49 24.48 5.05
C LYS A 193 13.31 24.07 5.93
N PRO A 194 12.38 24.97 6.27
CA PRO A 194 11.26 24.60 7.14
C PRO A 194 10.40 23.52 6.47
N LEU A 195 10.11 22.46 7.22
CA LEU A 195 9.15 21.41 6.86
C LEU A 195 7.80 21.67 7.51
N GLU A 196 6.72 21.25 6.88
CA GLU A 196 5.36 21.38 7.41
C GLU A 196 5.12 20.39 8.56
N MET A 197 4.60 20.87 9.69
CA MET A 197 4.16 20.02 10.80
C MET A 197 2.77 19.47 10.50
N LEU A 198 2.69 18.18 10.19
CA LEU A 198 1.48 17.53 9.68
C LEU A 198 0.53 17.13 10.82
N ALA A 199 -0.78 17.23 10.57
CA ALA A 199 -1.79 16.67 11.47
C ALA A 199 -1.72 15.14 11.50
N LEU A 200 -2.17 14.54 12.59
CA LEU A 200 -2.18 13.08 12.74
C LEU A 200 -3.44 12.47 12.08
N PHE A 201 -3.22 11.60 11.11
CA PHE A 201 -4.27 10.78 10.48
C PHE A 201 -4.02 9.30 10.80
N THR A 202 -5.02 8.61 11.35
CA THR A 202 -4.99 7.21 11.80
C THR A 202 -5.64 6.23 10.83
N VAL A 203 -6.54 6.71 9.96
CA VAL A 203 -7.27 5.95 8.93
C VAL A 203 -6.51 5.94 7.61
N ARG A 204 -5.70 6.97 7.34
CA ARG A 204 -5.01 7.16 6.05
C ARG A 204 -3.57 6.66 6.04
N TRP A 205 -3.42 5.34 6.18
CA TRP A 205 -2.19 4.55 5.98
C TRP A 205 -0.97 4.98 6.83
N SER A 206 -0.13 4.00 7.18
CA SER A 206 1.13 4.19 7.91
C SER A 206 2.03 5.31 7.39
N ALA A 207 1.93 5.63 6.10
CA ALA A 207 2.69 6.69 5.43
C ALA A 207 2.44 8.10 6.01
N SER A 208 1.21 8.44 6.38
CA SER A 208 0.93 9.78 6.94
C SER A 208 1.64 9.97 8.27
N LEU A 209 1.53 8.97 9.15
CA LEU A 209 2.20 8.95 10.44
C LEU A 209 3.72 8.92 10.29
N ALA A 210 4.26 8.09 9.40
CA ALA A 210 5.70 8.04 9.10
C ALA A 210 6.24 9.41 8.65
N ASN A 211 5.51 10.11 7.78
CA ASN A 211 5.89 11.44 7.31
C ASN A 211 5.85 12.48 8.44
N ALA A 212 4.82 12.43 9.30
CA ALA A 212 4.70 13.35 10.43
C ALA A 212 5.86 13.16 11.43
N VAL A 213 6.15 11.92 11.85
CA VAL A 213 7.29 11.62 12.73
C VAL A 213 8.61 12.02 12.05
N SER A 214 8.77 11.71 10.77
CA SER A 214 9.99 12.05 10.04
C SER A 214 10.22 13.56 9.97
N ASN A 215 9.18 14.39 9.80
CA ASN A 215 9.31 15.85 9.79
C ASN A 215 9.74 16.37 11.17
N VAL A 216 9.19 15.80 12.25
CA VAL A 216 9.59 16.14 13.63
C VAL A 216 11.07 15.82 13.86
N ILE A 217 11.53 14.62 13.51
CA ILE A 217 12.94 14.22 13.69
C ILE A 217 13.87 15.09 12.85
N ARG A 218 13.52 15.36 11.60
CA ARG A 218 14.37 16.15 10.68
C ARG A 218 14.54 17.60 11.13
N MET A 219 13.51 18.15 11.77
CA MET A 219 13.51 19.52 12.29
C MET A 219 13.82 19.60 13.78
N TYR A 220 14.22 18.50 14.42
CA TYR A 220 14.34 18.39 15.88
C TYR A 220 15.14 19.53 16.54
N PRO A 221 16.33 19.94 16.02
CA PRO A 221 17.08 21.07 16.58
C PRO A 221 16.32 22.40 16.51
N VAL A 222 15.66 22.65 15.38
CA VAL A 222 14.85 23.85 15.14
C VAL A 222 13.63 23.86 16.05
N LEU A 223 13.00 22.70 16.27
CA LEU A 223 11.84 22.58 17.16
C LEU A 223 12.21 22.94 18.60
N ILE A 224 13.35 22.46 19.11
CA ILE A 224 13.82 22.80 20.47
C ILE A 224 14.03 24.31 20.62
N GLU A 225 14.78 24.93 19.71
CA GLU A 225 15.03 26.39 19.76
C GLU A 225 13.74 27.19 19.54
N THR A 226 12.81 26.70 18.72
CA THR A 226 11.48 27.29 18.57
C THR A 226 10.69 27.22 19.87
N MET A 227 10.69 26.08 20.58
CA MET A 227 10.00 25.98 21.86
C MET A 227 10.62 26.91 22.91
N ARG A 228 11.94 27.12 22.88
CA ARG A 228 12.63 28.10 23.73
C ARG A 228 12.21 29.54 23.40
N GLU A 229 12.07 29.86 22.12
CA GLU A 229 11.58 31.16 21.67
C GLU A 229 10.13 31.42 22.13
N LEU A 230 9.25 30.43 21.99
CA LEU A 230 7.83 30.52 22.34
C LEU A 230 7.56 30.67 23.85
N GLN A 231 8.58 30.51 24.70
CA GLN A 231 8.48 30.72 26.15
C GLN A 231 8.63 32.18 26.58
N ARG A 232 9.00 33.09 25.66
CA ARG A 232 9.14 34.52 25.96
C ARG A 232 7.78 35.17 26.20
N ASP A 233 7.74 36.20 27.05
CA ASP A 233 6.51 36.88 27.53
C ASP A 233 5.68 37.57 26.42
N ARG A 234 6.13 37.55 25.17
CA ARG A 234 5.40 38.09 24.01
C ARG A 234 4.33 37.15 23.45
N TYR A 235 4.28 35.89 23.90
CA TYR A 235 3.31 34.89 23.46
C TYR A 235 2.18 34.71 24.50
N GLY A 236 1.02 34.22 24.06
CA GLY A 236 -0.10 33.98 24.98
C GLY A 236 0.21 32.91 26.03
N ALA A 237 -0.35 33.03 27.23
CA ALA A 237 -0.06 32.14 28.36
C ALA A 237 -0.24 30.65 28.04
N ALA A 238 -1.29 30.29 27.31
CA ALA A 238 -1.52 28.92 26.86
C ALA A 238 -0.42 28.39 25.94
N THR A 239 0.04 29.20 24.97
CA THR A 239 1.15 28.87 24.08
C THR A 239 2.46 28.72 24.84
N MET A 240 2.76 29.65 25.76
CA MET A 240 3.97 29.59 26.58
C MET A 240 4.01 28.31 27.42
N ARG A 241 2.90 27.94 28.08
CA ARG A 241 2.83 26.74 28.92
C ARG A 241 3.01 25.46 28.11
N ARG A 242 2.34 25.34 26.97
CA ARG A 242 2.53 24.22 26.03
C ARG A 242 3.97 24.15 25.51
N ALA A 243 4.56 25.29 25.14
CA ALA A 243 5.95 25.36 24.70
C ALA A 243 6.96 24.96 25.80
N ARG A 244 6.71 25.29 27.08
CA ARG A 244 7.54 24.83 28.21
C ARG A 244 7.53 23.31 28.32
N ILE A 245 6.34 22.71 28.29
CA ILE A 245 6.18 21.26 28.37
C ILE A 245 6.83 20.59 27.15
N ALA A 246 6.56 21.07 25.94
CA ALA A 246 7.17 20.56 24.73
C ALA A 246 8.71 20.67 24.75
N HIS A 247 9.26 21.80 25.20
CA HIS A 247 10.70 21.96 25.37
C HIS A 247 11.28 20.96 26.38
N TRP A 248 10.60 20.76 27.52
CA TRP A 248 11.01 19.79 28.54
C TRP A 248 11.05 18.36 28.01
N VAL A 249 10.05 17.99 27.22
CA VAL A 249 9.92 16.66 26.60
C VAL A 249 10.94 16.48 25.49
N LEU A 250 11.07 17.42 24.55
CA LEU A 250 12.00 17.32 23.43
C LEU A 250 13.48 17.38 23.85
N THR A 251 13.78 17.95 25.02
CA THR A 251 15.15 17.95 25.55
C THR A 251 15.53 16.64 26.23
N ASP A 252 14.61 15.68 26.41
CA ASP A 252 14.92 14.33 26.89
C ASP A 252 15.44 13.45 25.73
N GLY A 253 16.65 12.91 25.88
CA GLY A 253 17.28 12.06 24.85
C GLY A 253 16.49 10.81 24.52
N ARG A 254 15.75 10.23 25.48
CA ARG A 254 14.92 9.04 25.27
C ARG A 254 13.74 9.32 24.35
N VAL A 255 13.23 10.55 24.35
CA VAL A 255 12.16 10.97 23.42
C VAL A 255 12.69 11.01 21.99
N PHE A 256 13.91 11.52 21.79
CA PHE A 256 14.57 11.52 20.48
C PHE A 256 14.80 10.08 19.98
N LEU A 257 15.22 9.18 20.85
CA LEU A 257 15.38 7.76 20.53
C LEU A 257 14.04 7.09 20.23
N ALA A 258 13.02 7.27 21.07
CA ALA A 258 11.66 6.77 20.86
C ALA A 258 11.08 7.17 19.50
N LEU A 259 11.22 8.45 19.12
CA LEU A 259 10.82 8.94 17.79
C LEU A 259 11.56 8.20 16.68
N ASN A 260 12.86 7.97 16.82
CA ASN A 260 13.66 7.26 15.82
C ASN A 260 13.29 5.78 15.68
N HIS A 261 13.05 5.07 16.79
CA HIS A 261 12.60 3.68 16.79
C HIS A 261 11.22 3.55 16.12
N ALA A 262 10.27 4.41 16.50
CA ALA A 262 8.96 4.45 15.86
C ALA A 262 9.07 4.79 14.37
N ASN A 263 9.88 5.78 13.99
CA ASN A 263 10.06 6.19 12.60
C ASN A 263 10.63 5.06 11.73
N THR A 264 11.66 4.33 12.19
CA THR A 264 12.22 3.21 11.42
C THR A 264 11.18 2.12 11.17
N THR A 265 10.41 1.75 12.19
CA THR A 265 9.33 0.75 12.06
C THR A 265 8.22 1.25 11.14
N LEU A 266 7.78 2.50 11.30
CA LEU A 266 6.78 3.14 10.47
C LEU A 266 7.21 3.25 9.00
N GLN A 267 8.49 3.51 8.73
CA GLN A 267 9.03 3.58 7.37
C GLN A 267 8.92 2.22 6.65
N GLU A 268 9.36 1.13 7.28
CA GLU A 268 9.27 -0.22 6.70
C GLU A 268 7.82 -0.63 6.42
N LEU A 269 6.93 -0.35 7.38
CA LEU A 269 5.51 -0.61 7.25
C LEU A 269 4.83 0.30 6.20
N SER A 270 5.29 1.54 6.03
CA SER A 270 4.80 2.45 4.99
C SER A 270 5.23 2.01 3.59
N LEU A 271 6.48 1.56 3.45
CA LEU A 271 6.97 0.96 2.21
C LEU A 271 6.16 -0.29 1.84
N PHE A 272 5.82 -1.11 2.83
CA PHE A 272 4.97 -2.27 2.60
C PHE A 272 3.55 -1.88 2.20
N SER A 273 2.94 -0.90 2.89
CA SER A 273 1.61 -0.37 2.54
C SER A 273 1.57 0.17 1.10
N LEU A 274 2.56 0.98 0.71
CA LEU A 274 2.66 1.52 -0.65
C LEU A 274 2.76 0.41 -1.70
N ARG A 275 3.54 -0.65 -1.41
CA ARG A 275 3.63 -1.83 -2.28
C ARG A 275 2.28 -2.52 -2.43
N LEU A 276 1.53 -2.70 -1.34
CA LEU A 276 0.21 -3.33 -1.35
C LEU A 276 -0.80 -2.59 -2.22
N GLN A 277 -0.70 -1.26 -2.27
CA GLN A 277 -1.62 -0.42 -3.03
C GLN A 277 -1.32 -0.40 -4.54
N ASN A 278 -0.19 -0.95 -4.96
CA ASN A 278 0.13 -1.06 -6.38
C ASN A 278 -0.92 -1.98 -7.05
N GLU A 279 -1.53 -1.52 -8.15
CA GLU A 279 -2.49 -2.33 -8.90
C GLU A 279 -1.90 -3.69 -9.30
N LYS A 280 -0.60 -3.78 -9.59
CA LYS A 280 0.05 -5.04 -9.96
C LYS A 280 0.41 -5.94 -8.77
N ALA A 281 0.13 -5.52 -7.53
CA ALA A 281 0.44 -6.28 -6.33
C ALA A 281 -0.35 -7.60 -6.31
N LEU A 282 0.37 -8.71 -6.38
CA LEU A 282 -0.18 -10.05 -6.27
C LEU A 282 -0.19 -10.50 -4.82
N LEU A 283 -1.21 -11.24 -4.42
CA LEU A 283 -1.29 -11.78 -3.06
C LEU A 283 -0.06 -12.63 -2.69
N ILE A 284 0.40 -13.47 -3.62
CA ILE A 284 1.55 -14.36 -3.43
C ILE A 284 2.85 -13.62 -3.03
N ASP A 285 3.12 -12.47 -3.66
CA ASP A 285 4.31 -11.66 -3.35
C ASP A 285 4.23 -11.02 -1.96
N ASN A 286 3.01 -10.71 -1.52
CA ASN A 286 2.79 -9.95 -0.29
C ASN A 286 2.65 -10.86 0.93
N ILE A 287 2.19 -12.11 0.75
CA ILE A 287 2.30 -13.16 1.78
C ILE A 287 3.76 -13.32 2.22
N ARG A 288 4.68 -13.40 1.26
CA ARG A 288 6.12 -13.41 1.55
C ARG A 288 6.56 -12.15 2.28
N LYS A 289 6.15 -10.97 1.79
CA LYS A 289 6.69 -9.72 2.29
C LYS A 289 6.28 -9.40 3.73
N TRP A 290 5.08 -9.77 4.17
CA TRP A 290 4.71 -9.57 5.57
C TRP A 290 5.48 -10.51 6.51
N LYS A 291 5.77 -11.75 6.10
CA LYS A 291 6.60 -12.67 6.90
C LYS A 291 8.04 -12.17 7.06
N GLU A 292 8.62 -11.65 5.98
CA GLU A 292 9.92 -10.96 6.05
C GLU A 292 9.89 -9.80 7.06
N LEU A 293 8.82 -8.99 7.05
CA LEU A 293 8.67 -7.88 7.97
C LEU A 293 8.46 -8.33 9.42
N TYR A 294 7.62 -9.34 9.65
CA TYR A 294 7.44 -9.98 10.95
C TYR A 294 8.78 -10.43 11.52
N TYR A 295 9.59 -11.13 10.71
CA TYR A 295 10.90 -11.63 11.14
C TYR A 295 11.90 -10.50 11.43
N LEU A 296 11.92 -9.43 10.62
CA LEU A 296 12.77 -8.26 10.88
C LEU A 296 12.47 -7.61 12.24
N ILE A 297 11.21 -7.68 12.68
CA ILE A 297 10.79 -7.15 13.98
C ILE A 297 11.12 -8.15 15.09
N GLU A 298 10.78 -9.43 14.91
CA GLU A 298 11.03 -10.51 15.87
C GLU A 298 12.52 -10.64 16.23
N GLN A 299 13.42 -10.48 15.26
CA GLN A 299 14.85 -10.53 15.47
C GLN A 299 15.47 -9.19 15.88
N TYR A 300 14.66 -8.19 16.25
CA TYR A 300 15.11 -6.84 16.62
C TYR A 300 16.02 -6.16 15.58
N VAL A 301 15.94 -6.57 14.30
CA VAL A 301 16.77 -6.01 13.22
C VAL A 301 16.45 -4.53 13.03
N LEU A 302 15.18 -4.13 13.16
CA LEU A 302 14.78 -2.72 13.06
C LEU A 302 15.33 -1.86 14.19
N SER A 303 15.46 -2.42 15.40
CA SER A 303 16.11 -1.75 16.53
C SER A 303 17.59 -1.52 16.22
N SER A 304 18.32 -2.58 15.83
CA SER A 304 19.73 -2.50 15.45
C SER A 304 20.00 -1.55 14.28
N ARG A 305 19.12 -1.53 13.27
CA ARG A 305 19.18 -0.56 12.15
C ARG A 305 19.01 0.88 12.65
N THR A 306 18.11 1.12 13.61
CA THR A 306 17.90 2.45 14.19
C THR A 306 19.16 2.92 14.90
N THR A 307 19.72 2.10 15.78
CA THR A 307 20.99 2.38 16.49
C THR A 307 22.12 2.65 15.50
N THR A 308 22.29 1.79 14.49
CA THR A 308 23.34 1.95 13.48
C THR A 308 23.18 3.26 12.69
N ARG A 309 21.96 3.59 12.26
CA ARG A 309 21.67 4.85 11.56
C ARG A 309 22.03 6.08 12.39
N LEU A 310 21.69 6.09 13.68
CA LEU A 310 22.00 7.18 14.60
C LEU A 310 23.52 7.37 14.77
N LEU A 311 24.26 6.26 14.89
CA LEU A 311 25.72 6.26 15.04
C LEU A 311 26.47 6.65 13.75
N GLU A 312 25.94 6.28 12.58
CA GLU A 312 26.54 6.57 11.28
C GLU A 312 26.31 8.01 10.82
N ARG A 313 25.11 8.56 11.05
CA ARG A 313 24.80 9.95 10.70
C ARG A 313 25.57 10.97 11.54
N GLY A 314 26.06 10.57 12.71
CA GLY A 314 26.77 11.45 13.63
C GLY A 314 25.88 12.53 14.25
N GLU A 315 24.56 12.32 14.20
CA GLU A 315 23.55 13.15 14.87
C GLU A 315 23.79 13.15 16.39
N LEU A 316 24.22 12.01 16.96
CA LEU A 316 24.51 11.85 18.38
C LEU A 316 26.02 11.92 18.70
N LYS A 317 26.33 12.47 19.87
CA LYS A 317 27.67 12.52 20.48
C LYS A 317 27.57 12.24 21.98
N ALA A 318 28.67 11.76 22.54
CA ALA A 318 28.87 11.72 23.98
C ALA A 318 29.73 12.93 24.39
N PHE A 319 29.25 13.70 25.37
CA PHE A 319 30.02 14.75 26.01
C PHE A 319 30.70 14.21 27.26
N ASP A 320 32.03 14.17 27.25
CA ASP A 320 32.88 13.69 28.34
C ASP A 320 33.12 14.85 29.32
N ARG A 321 32.50 14.79 30.50
CA ARG A 321 32.59 15.84 31.53
C ARG A 321 34.00 15.95 32.11
N VAL A 322 34.74 14.85 32.17
CA VAL A 322 36.12 14.83 32.72
C VAL A 322 37.06 15.55 31.77
N ARG A 323 36.88 15.34 30.45
CA ARG A 323 37.75 15.90 29.42
C ARG A 323 37.21 17.16 28.77
N ASP A 324 36.04 17.63 29.19
CA ASP A 324 35.30 18.78 28.64
C ASP A 324 35.25 18.79 27.10
N ARG A 325 34.95 17.62 26.50
CA ARG A 325 34.98 17.47 25.04
C ARG A 325 33.90 16.55 24.51
N TYR A 326 33.43 16.84 23.30
CA TYR A 326 32.56 15.96 22.54
C TYR A 326 33.35 14.87 21.84
N ARG A 327 32.84 13.64 21.87
CA ARG A 327 33.37 12.51 21.11
C ARG A 327 32.24 11.73 20.45
N ARG A 328 32.61 10.87 19.50
CA ARG A 328 31.67 9.90 18.94
C ARG A 328 31.18 9.01 20.07
N ILE A 329 29.86 8.84 20.15
CA ILE A 329 29.24 7.86 21.03
C ILE A 329 29.44 6.46 20.43
N GLU A 330 29.83 5.50 21.26
CA GLU A 330 29.99 4.11 20.87
C GLU A 330 28.67 3.35 21.01
N ARG A 331 28.58 2.18 20.36
CA ARG A 331 27.34 1.38 20.37
C ARG A 331 26.96 0.93 21.78
N ASP A 332 27.94 0.43 22.53
CA ASP A 332 27.72 -0.08 23.89
C ASP A 332 27.32 1.07 24.83
N GLU A 333 27.87 2.27 24.65
CA GLU A 333 27.51 3.45 25.44
C GLU A 333 26.07 3.92 25.20
N LEU A 334 25.58 3.77 23.96
CA LEU A 334 24.18 4.06 23.62
C LEU A 334 23.24 3.00 24.21
N TYR A 335 23.64 1.72 24.18
CA TYR A 335 22.89 0.67 24.88
C TYR A 335 22.87 0.87 26.40
N ASP A 336 23.98 1.31 26.99
CA ASP A 336 24.03 1.64 28.43
C ASP A 336 23.14 2.84 28.76
N TYR A 337 23.05 3.83 27.85
CA TYR A 337 22.12 4.96 28.01
C TYR A 337 20.67 4.48 27.99
N ASP A 338 20.35 3.55 27.08
CA ASP A 338 19.01 2.96 26.91
C ASP A 338 18.60 2.13 28.13
N ALA A 339 19.49 1.27 28.62
CA ALA A 339 19.25 0.37 29.75
C ALA A 339 19.07 1.13 31.07
N ASN A 340 19.88 2.15 31.31
CA ASN A 340 19.87 2.90 32.56
C ASN A 340 18.86 4.06 32.56
N SER A 341 18.00 4.14 31.54
CA SER A 341 16.97 5.18 31.39
C SER A 341 17.52 6.61 31.49
N GLY A 342 18.79 6.83 31.15
CA GLY A 342 19.47 8.11 31.35
C GLY A 342 19.58 8.57 32.82
N GLY A 343 19.51 7.66 33.79
CA GLY A 343 19.62 7.91 35.23
C GLY A 343 21.05 8.04 35.77
N GLU A 344 21.20 8.11 37.11
CA GLU A 344 22.44 8.50 37.80
C GLU A 344 23.64 7.61 37.44
N GLU A 345 23.40 6.33 37.13
CA GLU A 345 24.45 5.38 36.79
C GLU A 345 25.19 5.70 35.48
N TRP A 346 24.52 6.25 34.46
CA TRP A 346 25.22 6.68 33.23
C TRP A 346 25.96 8.02 33.45
N SER A 347 25.43 8.86 34.34
CA SER A 347 26.10 10.08 34.78
C SER A 347 27.37 9.80 35.60
N ASN A 348 27.42 8.66 36.30
CA ASN A 348 28.61 8.19 37.04
C ASN A 348 29.78 7.88 36.10
N ASN A 349 29.52 7.59 34.82
CA ASN A 349 30.55 7.46 33.78
C ASN A 349 30.98 8.81 33.19
N ASN A 350 30.51 9.94 33.72
CA ASN A 350 30.81 11.30 33.27
C ASN A 350 30.43 11.59 31.80
N LEU A 351 29.42 10.89 31.25
CA LEU A 351 28.95 11.09 29.89
C LEU A 351 27.57 11.74 29.85
N LEU A 352 27.38 12.67 28.91
CA LEU A 352 26.08 13.28 28.60
C LEU A 352 25.75 13.10 27.12
N LEU A 353 24.56 12.59 26.81
CA LEU A 353 24.11 12.42 25.44
C LEU A 353 23.87 13.81 24.85
N SER A 354 24.36 14.04 23.65
CA SER A 354 24.27 15.32 22.96
C SER A 354 23.94 15.10 21.50
N TYR A 355 23.40 16.12 20.85
CA TYR A 355 23.18 16.12 19.41
C TYR A 355 23.90 17.26 18.70
N ASN A 356 24.21 17.04 17.42
CA ASN A 356 24.81 18.03 16.53
C ASN A 356 23.76 18.57 15.56
N PRO A 357 23.31 19.83 15.68
CA PRO A 357 22.40 20.42 14.70
C PRO A 357 22.91 20.27 13.26
N ARG A 358 24.20 20.49 13.02
CA ARG A 358 24.79 20.44 11.67
C ARG A 358 24.79 19.04 11.01
N ALA A 359 24.52 17.98 11.77
CA ALA A 359 24.48 16.61 11.26
C ALA A 359 23.09 16.21 10.71
N PHE A 360 22.06 17.03 10.91
CA PHE A 360 20.71 16.74 10.43
C PHE A 360 20.60 17.01 8.93
N GLN A 361 19.88 16.15 8.21
CA GLN A 361 19.78 16.14 6.75
C GLN A 361 19.31 17.47 6.13
N ASP A 362 18.47 18.22 6.84
CA ASP A 362 17.88 19.47 6.34
C ASP A 362 18.70 20.72 6.66
N TYR A 363 19.82 20.58 7.38
CA TYR A 363 20.79 21.65 7.53
C TYR A 363 21.47 21.91 6.19
N ASN A 364 21.38 23.14 5.68
CA ASN A 364 22.01 23.53 4.44
C ASN A 364 23.01 24.67 4.68
N PRO A 365 24.33 24.38 4.65
CA PRO A 365 25.35 25.41 4.88
C PRO A 365 25.34 26.52 3.82
N SER A 366 24.72 26.30 2.66
CA SER A 366 24.67 27.23 1.53
C SER A 366 23.57 28.29 1.65
N VAL A 367 22.64 28.15 2.61
CA VAL A 367 21.61 29.16 2.84
C VAL A 367 22.27 30.39 3.49
N VAL A 368 22.36 31.48 2.72
CA VAL A 368 22.90 32.77 3.18
C VAL A 368 21.96 33.32 4.25
N ALA A 369 22.45 33.42 5.48
CA ALA A 369 21.71 34.01 6.59
C ALA A 369 21.92 35.53 6.58
N GLU A 370 20.83 36.28 6.82
CA GLU A 370 20.90 37.72 7.13
C GLU A 370 21.49 37.91 8.54
N GLU A 371 22.24 38.99 8.70
CA GLU A 371 23.02 39.48 9.85
C GLU A 371 22.56 39.01 11.25
N ASP A 372 23.24 37.98 11.78
CA ASP A 372 23.52 37.76 13.21
C ASP A 372 24.43 36.52 13.34
N SER A 373 25.74 36.72 13.54
CA SER A 373 26.70 35.60 13.57
C SER A 373 26.66 34.82 14.89
N ASP A 374 26.53 35.51 16.02
CA ASP A 374 26.87 34.92 17.31
C ASP A 374 25.72 34.09 17.91
N GLU A 375 24.48 34.63 17.92
CA GLU A 375 23.27 33.88 18.31
C GLU A 375 23.09 32.64 17.41
N ARG A 376 23.43 32.77 16.12
CA ARG A 376 23.39 31.66 15.17
C ARG A 376 24.41 30.58 15.51
N GLU A 377 25.66 30.95 15.77
CA GLU A 377 26.68 29.97 16.14
C GLU A 377 26.28 29.26 17.44
N GLU A 378 25.70 29.97 18.43
CA GLU A 378 25.15 29.37 19.64
C GLU A 378 24.06 28.32 19.35
N MET A 379 23.10 28.62 18.48
CA MET A 379 22.05 27.67 18.08
C MET A 379 22.60 26.45 17.35
N LEU A 380 23.73 26.59 16.65
CA LEU A 380 24.37 25.52 15.88
C LEU A 380 25.45 24.76 16.66
N THR A 381 25.77 25.18 17.89
CA THR A 381 26.66 24.40 18.77
C THR A 381 26.04 23.07 19.19
N PHE A 382 26.87 22.14 19.63
CA PHE A 382 26.39 20.87 20.19
C PHE A 382 25.47 21.13 21.38
N LYS A 383 24.30 20.50 21.36
CA LYS A 383 23.30 20.65 22.41
C LYS A 383 23.26 19.37 23.24
N ARG A 384 23.28 19.53 24.56
CA ARG A 384 23.16 18.41 25.50
C ARG A 384 21.69 18.07 25.68
N PHE A 385 21.35 16.79 25.66
CA PHE A 385 20.06 16.36 26.17
C PHE A 385 20.05 16.55 27.70
N ARG A 386 18.85 16.83 28.22
CA ARG A 386 18.59 17.00 29.64
C ARG A 386 18.77 15.68 30.38
N TYR A 387 19.25 15.80 31.61
CA TYR A 387 19.33 14.74 32.59
C TYR A 387 18.04 14.68 33.43
N LEU A 388 17.59 13.49 33.82
CA LEU A 388 16.35 13.32 34.59
C LEU A 388 16.56 13.61 36.08
N GLU A 389 16.49 14.87 36.45
CA GLU A 389 16.29 15.27 37.84
C GLU A 389 14.84 15.69 38.03
N GLY A 390 13.99 14.71 38.36
CA GLY A 390 12.56 14.92 38.59
C GLY A 390 11.76 15.28 37.33
N THR A 391 10.44 15.06 37.38
CA THR A 391 9.50 15.60 36.39
C THR A 391 8.90 16.88 36.99
N PRO A 392 8.87 18.03 36.30
CA PRO A 392 8.41 19.28 36.89
C PRO A 392 6.93 19.16 37.24
N ASP A 393 6.52 19.84 38.31
CA ASP A 393 5.12 19.93 38.70
C ASP A 393 4.24 20.44 37.54
N GLU A 394 4.77 21.27 36.65
CA GLU A 394 4.07 21.74 35.45
C GLU A 394 3.68 20.59 34.50
N VAL A 395 4.50 19.55 34.37
CA VAL A 395 4.21 18.37 33.54
C VAL A 395 3.21 17.45 34.24
N TYR A 396 3.33 17.28 35.56
CA TYR A 396 2.36 16.52 36.37
C TYR A 396 0.98 17.16 36.39
N THR A 397 0.92 18.47 36.61
CA THR A 397 -0.34 19.23 36.62
C THR A 397 -0.98 19.28 35.23
N ALA A 398 -0.18 19.36 34.17
CA ALA A 398 -0.67 19.27 32.80
C ALA A 398 -1.33 17.92 32.49
N ALA A 399 -0.89 16.81 33.10
CA ALA A 399 -1.47 15.50 32.85
C ALA A 399 -2.97 15.41 33.19
N GLY A 400 -3.46 16.25 34.10
CA GLY A 400 -4.86 16.36 34.49
C GLY A 400 -5.62 17.55 33.89
N ASP A 401 -4.98 18.38 33.05
CA ASP A 401 -5.52 19.66 32.62
C ASP A 401 -6.28 19.58 31.27
N PRO A 402 -7.61 19.81 31.24
CA PRO A 402 -8.40 19.79 30.02
C PRO A 402 -8.02 20.86 28.99
N GLU A 403 -7.45 22.00 29.43
CA GLU A 403 -7.04 23.08 28.52
C GLU A 403 -5.79 22.70 27.71
N GLN A 404 -5.08 21.66 28.14
CA GLN A 404 -3.93 21.11 27.42
C GLN A 404 -4.29 19.96 26.49
N SER A 405 -5.53 19.49 26.51
CA SER A 405 -5.99 18.39 25.67
C SER A 405 -5.96 18.75 24.19
N PHE A 406 -5.77 17.73 23.36
CA PHE A 406 -5.79 17.90 21.91
C PHE A 406 -7.22 18.05 21.39
N SER A 407 -7.33 18.60 20.17
CA SER A 407 -8.58 18.81 19.47
C SER A 407 -8.70 17.95 18.21
N ALA A 408 -9.89 17.92 17.61
CA ALA A 408 -10.09 17.25 16.32
C ALA A 408 -9.31 17.91 15.16
N GLU A 409 -8.79 19.13 15.32
CA GLU A 409 -7.88 19.70 14.31
C GLU A 409 -6.51 18.99 14.34
N ASP A 410 -6.07 18.56 15.51
CA ASP A 410 -4.74 17.97 15.73
C ASP A 410 -4.69 16.49 15.30
N ALA A 411 -5.80 15.78 15.50
CA ALA A 411 -6.01 14.43 15.01
C ALA A 411 -7.49 14.22 14.61
N PRO A 412 -7.87 14.52 13.35
CA PRO A 412 -9.26 14.49 12.90
C PRO A 412 -9.96 13.13 13.00
N GLU A 413 -9.17 12.06 13.11
CA GLU A 413 -9.65 10.68 13.05
C GLU A 413 -9.56 9.97 14.42
N ILE A 414 -9.14 10.65 15.48
CA ILE A 414 -9.19 10.13 16.85
C ILE A 414 -10.50 10.57 17.50
N ASP A 415 -11.10 9.65 18.26
CA ASP A 415 -12.34 9.93 18.99
C ASP A 415 -12.19 11.15 19.92
N LYS A 416 -13.18 12.06 19.87
CA LYS A 416 -13.15 13.31 20.64
C LYS A 416 -13.01 13.07 22.14
N SER A 417 -13.63 12.02 22.68
CA SER A 417 -13.55 11.72 24.11
C SER A 417 -12.16 11.22 24.52
N ALA A 418 -11.48 10.50 23.62
CA ALA A 418 -10.09 10.10 23.81
C ALA A 418 -9.16 11.33 23.80
N LEU A 419 -9.35 12.26 22.85
CA LEU A 419 -8.56 13.49 22.74
C LEU A 419 -8.67 14.39 23.97
N LEU A 420 -9.86 14.49 24.57
CA LEU A 420 -10.09 15.28 25.78
C LEU A 420 -9.28 14.81 26.99
N ARG A 421 -8.76 13.58 26.98
CA ARG A 421 -7.97 12.98 28.07
C ARG A 421 -6.51 12.74 27.67
N PHE A 422 -6.10 13.26 26.53
CA PHE A 422 -4.81 13.02 25.92
C PHE A 422 -4.08 14.35 25.68
N ASN A 423 -2.90 14.47 26.29
CA ASN A 423 -2.00 15.61 26.13
C ASN A 423 -0.54 15.15 26.25
N LEU A 424 0.39 16.01 25.86
CA LEU A 424 1.82 15.68 25.85
C LEU A 424 2.38 15.37 27.25
N GLY A 425 1.97 16.12 28.27
CA GLY A 425 2.45 15.93 29.64
C GLY A 425 2.12 14.55 30.19
N LYS A 426 0.87 14.09 29.99
CA LYS A 426 0.43 12.75 30.37
C LYS A 426 1.13 11.64 29.59
N ALA A 427 1.23 11.78 28.26
CA ALA A 427 1.89 10.77 27.43
C ALA A 427 3.38 10.63 27.80
N TYR A 428 4.04 11.74 28.10
CA TYR A 428 5.42 11.73 28.59
C TYR A 428 5.52 11.11 29.99
N HIS A 429 4.65 11.46 30.92
CA HIS A 429 4.60 10.86 32.25
C HIS A 429 4.49 9.33 32.19
N ASP A 430 3.54 8.82 31.40
CA ASP A 430 3.33 7.39 31.24
C ASP A 430 4.58 6.72 30.62
N PHE A 431 5.21 7.36 29.63
CA PHE A 431 6.45 6.87 29.02
C PHE A 431 7.62 6.81 30.02
N VAL A 432 7.85 7.86 30.80
CA VAL A 432 9.01 7.90 31.73
C VAL A 432 8.83 7.03 32.97
N SER A 433 7.62 6.54 33.22
CA SER A 433 7.33 5.57 34.30
C SER A 433 7.87 4.16 34.02
N THR A 434 8.30 3.90 32.78
CA THR A 434 8.89 2.64 32.33
C THR A 434 10.31 2.91 31.81
N SER A 435 11.20 1.91 31.87
CA SER A 435 12.52 2.07 31.26
C SER A 435 12.38 2.25 29.74
N PHE A 436 13.32 2.98 29.13
CA PHE A 436 13.25 3.18 27.68
C PHE A 436 13.36 1.84 26.92
N GLN A 437 14.26 0.96 27.37
CA GLN A 437 14.44 -0.36 26.80
C GLN A 437 13.14 -1.19 26.84
N ASP A 438 12.44 -1.23 27.99
CA ASP A 438 11.18 -1.96 28.11
C ASP A 438 10.10 -1.35 27.21
N ALA A 439 10.01 -0.01 27.15
CA ALA A 439 9.04 0.68 26.30
C ALA A 439 9.30 0.42 24.80
N ALA A 440 10.58 0.36 24.39
CA ALA A 440 10.98 0.03 23.03
C ALA A 440 10.70 -1.45 22.69
N GLU A 441 11.05 -2.37 23.60
CA GLU A 441 10.78 -3.80 23.44
C GLU A 441 9.28 -4.08 23.34
N ARG A 442 8.46 -3.50 24.23
CA ARG A 442 7.00 -3.59 24.15
C ARG A 442 6.46 -3.04 22.83
N PHE A 443 6.98 -1.90 22.36
CA PHE A 443 6.57 -1.38 21.06
C PHE A 443 6.85 -2.36 19.91
N TYR A 444 8.04 -2.97 19.86
CA TYR A 444 8.36 -3.96 18.82
C TYR A 444 7.50 -5.22 18.96
N ASN A 445 7.31 -5.74 20.17
CA ASN A 445 6.48 -6.90 20.44
C ASN A 445 5.01 -6.64 20.11
N ASP A 446 4.46 -5.49 20.46
CA ASP A 446 3.09 -5.10 20.11
C ASP A 446 2.91 -5.05 18.59
N VAL A 447 3.86 -4.46 17.84
CA VAL A 447 3.77 -4.46 16.37
C VAL A 447 3.89 -5.87 15.80
N LYS A 448 4.79 -6.70 16.32
CA LYS A 448 4.99 -8.10 15.92
C LYS A 448 3.74 -8.93 16.13
N ASP A 449 3.16 -8.87 17.33
CA ASP A 449 1.99 -9.66 17.72
C ASP A 449 0.76 -9.21 16.93
N GLN A 450 0.60 -7.91 16.71
CA GLN A 450 -0.48 -7.39 15.85
C GLN A 450 -0.28 -7.78 14.39
N LEU A 451 0.94 -7.79 13.85
CA LEU A 451 1.21 -8.32 12.50
C LEU A 451 0.80 -9.79 12.40
N LEU A 452 1.19 -10.62 13.36
CA LEU A 452 0.84 -12.04 13.39
C LEU A 452 -0.68 -12.26 13.47
N ALA A 453 -1.34 -11.57 14.40
CA ALA A 453 -2.79 -11.67 14.60
C ALA A 453 -3.60 -11.21 13.39
N ARG A 454 -3.12 -10.22 12.62
CA ARG A 454 -3.87 -9.68 11.46
C ARG A 454 -3.51 -10.35 10.14
N MET A 455 -2.26 -10.77 9.97
CA MET A 455 -1.70 -11.27 8.70
C MET A 455 -1.45 -12.78 8.71
N GLY A 456 -1.14 -13.36 9.87
CA GLY A 456 -0.85 -14.78 10.04
C GLY A 456 -2.08 -15.63 10.33
N GLU A 457 -3.03 -15.13 11.12
CA GLU A 457 -4.31 -15.81 11.36
C GLU A 457 -5.22 -15.69 10.11
N THR A 458 -5.03 -16.59 9.16
CA THR A 458 -5.95 -16.74 8.03
C THR A 458 -7.20 -17.46 8.50
N ARG A 459 -8.37 -16.85 8.27
CA ARG A 459 -9.64 -17.56 8.40
C ARG A 459 -9.62 -18.79 7.49
N ALA A 460 -10.40 -19.83 7.80
CA ALA A 460 -10.44 -21.08 7.03
C ALA A 460 -10.77 -20.94 5.53
N HIS A 461 -11.14 -19.74 5.07
CA HIS A 461 -11.55 -19.43 3.70
C HIS A 461 -10.70 -18.34 3.04
N GLU A 462 -9.80 -17.72 3.81
CA GLU A 462 -8.79 -16.84 3.26
C GLU A 462 -7.67 -17.68 2.66
N VAL A 463 -7.02 -17.17 1.61
CA VAL A 463 -5.87 -17.84 0.99
C VAL A 463 -4.79 -18.07 2.04
N HIS A 464 -4.46 -19.34 2.30
CA HIS A 464 -3.38 -19.68 3.20
C HIS A 464 -2.02 -19.44 2.52
N ALA A 465 -0.98 -19.18 3.31
CA ALA A 465 0.35 -18.89 2.78
C ALA A 465 0.88 -19.99 1.85
N ASN A 466 0.51 -21.24 2.12
CA ASN A 466 0.95 -22.40 1.35
C ASN A 466 0.05 -22.72 0.15
N ASP A 467 -1.12 -22.07 0.00
CA ASP A 467 -2.07 -22.41 -1.07
C ASP A 467 -1.50 -22.12 -2.47
N LEU A 468 -0.54 -21.19 -2.58
CA LEU A 468 0.03 -20.74 -3.85
C LEU A 468 1.48 -21.21 -4.07
N MET A 469 2.04 -21.99 -3.12
CA MET A 469 3.45 -22.37 -3.08
C MET A 469 3.95 -23.09 -4.34
N ALA A 470 3.12 -23.91 -4.99
CA ALA A 470 3.49 -24.63 -6.22
C ALA A 470 3.80 -23.68 -7.38
N LEU A 471 3.21 -22.48 -7.37
CA LEU A 471 3.46 -21.45 -8.38
C LEU A 471 4.36 -20.33 -7.88
N GLU A 472 4.88 -20.38 -6.66
CA GLU A 472 5.84 -19.40 -6.18
C GLU A 472 7.08 -19.35 -7.09
N LYS A 473 7.56 -18.13 -7.34
CA LYS A 473 8.76 -17.92 -8.17
C LYS A 473 9.93 -18.74 -7.63
N SER A 474 10.19 -18.69 -6.31
CA SER A 474 11.27 -19.45 -5.66
C SER A 474 11.17 -20.95 -5.92
N THR A 475 9.98 -21.53 -5.78
CA THR A 475 9.74 -22.95 -6.05
C THR A 475 10.05 -23.31 -7.50
N ILE A 476 9.56 -22.53 -8.46
CA ILE A 476 9.82 -22.78 -9.89
C ILE A 476 11.31 -22.65 -10.20
N MET A 477 11.99 -21.66 -9.61
CA MET A 477 13.44 -21.49 -9.78
C MET A 477 14.23 -22.65 -9.19
N ASP A 478 13.84 -23.16 -8.01
CA ASP A 478 14.47 -24.33 -7.39
C ASP A 478 14.33 -25.57 -8.29
N VAL A 479 13.18 -25.76 -8.92
CA VAL A 479 12.94 -26.84 -9.88
C VAL A 479 13.83 -26.70 -11.12
N VAL A 480 13.93 -25.48 -11.67
CA VAL A 480 14.79 -25.20 -12.84
C VAL A 480 16.26 -25.46 -12.52
N ASP A 481 16.72 -25.12 -11.32
CA ASP A 481 18.11 -25.30 -10.90
C ASP A 481 18.43 -26.76 -10.53
N PHE A 482 17.45 -27.58 -10.14
CA PHE A 482 17.64 -29.00 -9.81
C PHE A 482 17.98 -29.89 -11.02
N ASP A 483 17.35 -29.66 -12.18
CA ASP A 483 17.59 -30.40 -13.44
C ASP A 483 17.39 -31.93 -13.36
N GLY A 484 16.60 -32.43 -12.40
CA GLY A 484 16.26 -33.85 -12.22
C GLY A 484 14.74 -34.12 -12.29
N ASP A 485 14.35 -35.35 -11.96
CA ASP A 485 12.94 -35.75 -11.89
C ASP A 485 12.29 -35.25 -10.58
N PHE A 486 11.16 -34.55 -10.72
CA PHE A 486 10.49 -33.88 -9.61
C PHE A 486 9.91 -34.86 -8.58
N ASP A 487 9.38 -36.00 -9.00
CA ASP A 487 8.74 -36.94 -8.07
C ASP A 487 9.77 -37.77 -7.28
N THR A 488 10.87 -38.17 -7.92
CA THR A 488 11.85 -39.07 -7.31
C THR A 488 13.06 -38.37 -6.71
N GLY A 489 13.48 -37.23 -7.27
CA GLY A 489 14.71 -36.57 -6.87
C GLY A 489 14.54 -35.24 -6.15
N PHE A 490 13.49 -34.47 -6.45
CA PHE A 490 13.29 -33.15 -5.84
C PHE A 490 12.91 -33.21 -4.35
N VAL A 491 12.35 -34.34 -3.91
CA VAL A 491 11.97 -34.59 -2.52
C VAL A 491 13.15 -34.48 -1.56
N ASP A 492 14.37 -34.77 -2.01
CA ASP A 492 15.60 -34.71 -1.19
C ASP A 492 16.52 -33.54 -1.58
N TYR A 493 16.13 -32.74 -2.58
CA TYR A 493 16.97 -31.68 -3.12
C TYR A 493 17.06 -30.46 -2.19
N VAL A 494 18.27 -30.04 -1.84
CA VAL A 494 18.52 -28.78 -1.13
C VAL A 494 19.20 -27.80 -2.08
N PRO A 495 18.54 -26.69 -2.49
CA PRO A 495 19.13 -25.73 -3.42
C PRO A 495 20.34 -25.03 -2.80
N SER A 496 21.44 -24.90 -3.56
CA SER A 496 22.63 -24.20 -3.09
C SER A 496 22.33 -22.74 -2.77
N GLY A 497 22.63 -22.31 -1.55
CA GLY A 497 22.37 -20.95 -1.11
C GLY A 497 20.91 -20.66 -0.78
N ALA A 498 20.02 -21.66 -0.72
CA ALA A 498 18.69 -21.48 -0.14
C ALA A 498 18.84 -21.05 1.32
N ASN A 499 18.16 -19.97 1.69
CA ASN A 499 18.07 -19.50 3.07
C ASN A 499 16.67 -18.99 3.34
N TYR A 500 16.35 -18.82 4.63
CA TYR A 500 15.02 -18.45 5.08
C TYR A 500 14.49 -17.21 4.35
N PHE A 501 15.30 -16.15 4.26
CA PHE A 501 14.92 -14.88 3.65
C PHE A 501 14.76 -14.94 2.13
N ASN A 502 15.71 -15.56 1.42
CA ASN A 502 15.71 -15.54 -0.04
C ASN A 502 14.61 -16.44 -0.64
N ARG A 503 14.10 -17.40 0.13
CA ARG A 503 12.91 -18.21 -0.18
C ARG A 503 11.61 -17.66 0.41
N GLY A 504 11.63 -16.48 1.03
CA GLY A 504 10.42 -15.79 1.45
C GLY A 504 9.83 -16.25 2.79
N CYS A 505 10.70 -16.62 3.71
CA CYS A 505 10.37 -17.04 5.08
C CYS A 505 9.38 -18.22 5.12
N PRO A 506 9.66 -19.33 4.39
CA PRO A 506 8.76 -20.47 4.40
C PRO A 506 8.86 -21.28 5.71
N SER A 507 7.81 -22.04 6.05
CA SER A 507 7.80 -22.89 7.24
C SER A 507 8.77 -24.07 7.17
N TYR A 508 9.19 -24.49 5.97
CA TYR A 508 10.11 -25.60 5.75
C TYR A 508 11.60 -25.20 5.79
N ILE A 509 11.93 -23.95 6.14
CA ILE A 509 13.32 -23.55 6.39
C ILE A 509 13.39 -22.99 7.80
N ASP A 510 14.31 -23.52 8.61
CA ASP A 510 14.54 -23.01 9.95
C ASP A 510 15.19 -21.59 9.87
N PRO A 511 14.61 -20.59 10.54
CA PRO A 511 15.08 -19.21 10.42
C PRO A 511 16.48 -18.95 10.99
N VAL A 512 16.99 -19.81 11.89
CA VAL A 512 18.26 -19.60 12.57
C VAL A 512 19.39 -20.35 11.87
N SER A 513 19.20 -21.65 11.66
CA SER A 513 20.17 -22.55 11.04
C SER A 513 20.13 -22.52 9.51
N ASN A 514 19.07 -21.97 8.90
CA ASN A 514 18.77 -22.12 7.47
C ASN A 514 18.68 -23.57 7.01
N ALA A 515 18.46 -24.52 7.94
CA ALA A 515 18.22 -25.91 7.60
C ALA A 515 16.90 -26.03 6.85
N LEU A 516 16.95 -26.55 5.63
CA LEU A 516 15.78 -26.81 4.81
C LEU A 516 15.25 -28.22 5.10
N ASP A 517 13.95 -28.35 5.36
CA ASP A 517 13.20 -29.61 5.42
C ASP A 517 12.62 -29.92 4.02
N PRO A 518 13.26 -30.84 3.26
CA PRO A 518 12.85 -31.13 1.89
C PRO A 518 11.47 -31.81 1.82
N GLN A 519 11.10 -32.60 2.85
CA GLN A 519 9.85 -33.34 2.90
C GLN A 519 8.67 -32.41 3.16
N GLU A 520 8.80 -31.47 4.10
CA GLU A 520 7.76 -30.47 4.36
C GLU A 520 7.58 -29.54 3.16
N ARG A 521 8.67 -29.16 2.48
CA ARG A 521 8.60 -28.39 1.23
C ARG A 521 7.79 -29.14 0.18
N HIS A 522 8.10 -30.41 -0.05
CA HIS A 522 7.43 -31.25 -1.04
C HIS A 522 5.94 -31.43 -0.72
N ARG A 523 5.62 -31.69 0.56
CA ARG A 523 4.23 -31.77 1.06
C ARG A 523 3.45 -30.47 0.81
N SER A 524 4.07 -29.33 1.09
CA SER A 524 3.46 -28.01 0.90
C SER A 524 3.21 -27.69 -0.59
N ILE A 525 4.10 -28.10 -1.49
CA ILE A 525 3.87 -27.97 -2.95
C ILE A 525 2.65 -28.81 -3.36
N TYR A 526 2.54 -30.04 -2.90
CA TYR A 526 1.40 -30.91 -3.23
C TYR A 526 0.06 -30.41 -2.66
N ALA A 527 0.09 -29.87 -1.44
CA ALA A 527 -1.07 -29.19 -0.86
C ALA A 527 -1.48 -27.98 -1.70
N SER A 528 -0.52 -27.16 -2.14
CA SER A 528 -0.76 -26.02 -3.02
C SER A 528 -1.40 -26.42 -4.36
N ILE A 529 -0.92 -27.50 -5.00
CA ILE A 529 -1.52 -28.00 -6.24
C ILE A 529 -2.99 -28.36 -6.03
N SER A 530 -3.31 -29.00 -4.91
CA SER A 530 -4.68 -29.40 -4.56
C SER A 530 -5.57 -28.19 -4.27
N ALA A 531 -5.01 -27.14 -3.66
CA ALA A 531 -5.68 -25.86 -3.45
C ALA A 531 -5.97 -25.16 -4.78
N LEU A 532 -4.98 -25.05 -5.67
CA LEU A 532 -5.13 -24.45 -7.00
C LEU A 532 -6.17 -25.18 -7.85
N GLU A 533 -6.15 -26.51 -7.87
CA GLU A 533 -7.17 -27.34 -8.55
C GLU A 533 -8.59 -26.96 -8.11
N ARG A 534 -8.80 -26.87 -6.79
CA ARG A 534 -10.10 -26.54 -6.19
C ARG A 534 -10.54 -25.11 -6.49
N TYR A 535 -9.67 -24.14 -6.26
CA TYR A 535 -10.01 -22.71 -6.38
C TYR A 535 -10.12 -22.25 -7.83
N CYS A 536 -9.28 -22.77 -8.72
CA CYS A 536 -9.32 -22.46 -10.15
C CYS A 536 -10.33 -23.29 -10.93
N ASN A 537 -10.96 -24.30 -10.32
CA ASN A 537 -11.83 -25.25 -11.00
C ASN A 537 -11.13 -25.97 -12.18
N ILE A 538 -9.87 -26.38 -11.96
CA ILE A 538 -9.03 -27.06 -12.96
C ILE A 538 -8.94 -28.55 -12.61
N GLN A 539 -9.49 -29.42 -13.45
CA GLN A 539 -9.46 -30.87 -13.21
C GLN A 539 -8.07 -31.47 -13.40
N ASN A 540 -7.72 -32.39 -12.50
CA ASN A 540 -6.52 -33.22 -12.58
C ASN A 540 -5.24 -32.40 -12.69
N LEU A 541 -5.15 -31.24 -12.02
CA LEU A 541 -4.03 -30.30 -12.16
C LEU A 541 -2.69 -30.91 -11.75
N ARG A 542 -2.71 -31.93 -10.88
CA ARG A 542 -1.51 -32.66 -10.43
C ARG A 542 -0.64 -33.14 -11.59
N SER A 543 -1.18 -33.93 -12.52
CA SER A 543 -0.36 -34.51 -13.60
C SER A 543 0.25 -33.44 -14.53
N PRO A 544 -0.51 -32.43 -15.01
CA PRO A 544 0.06 -31.28 -15.72
C PRO A 544 1.13 -30.53 -14.93
N MET A 545 0.96 -30.33 -13.61
CA MET A 545 1.96 -29.63 -12.80
C MET A 545 3.27 -30.41 -12.69
N ILE A 546 3.21 -31.71 -12.46
CA ILE A 546 4.40 -32.57 -12.43
C ILE A 546 5.09 -32.58 -13.80
N ARG A 547 4.32 -32.68 -14.89
CA ARG A 547 4.86 -32.57 -16.25
C ARG A 547 5.57 -31.24 -16.47
N PHE A 548 4.97 -30.14 -16.02
CA PHE A 548 5.57 -28.82 -16.06
C PHE A 548 6.91 -28.79 -15.31
N PHE A 549 6.94 -29.25 -14.06
CA PHE A 549 8.16 -29.29 -13.26
C PHE A 549 9.26 -30.17 -13.87
N ASN A 550 8.91 -31.29 -14.51
CA ASN A 550 9.87 -32.16 -15.19
C ASN A 550 10.37 -31.61 -16.53
N THR A 551 9.65 -30.68 -17.14
CA THR A 551 9.96 -30.15 -18.48
C THR A 551 10.66 -28.80 -18.42
N ILE A 552 10.27 -27.94 -17.47
CA ILE A 552 10.75 -26.56 -17.37
C ILE A 552 12.28 -26.44 -17.23
N PRO A 553 13.05 -27.32 -16.55
CA PRO A 553 14.50 -27.16 -16.47
C PRO A 553 15.17 -27.27 -17.84
N LYS A 554 14.63 -28.14 -18.71
CA LYS A 554 15.14 -28.39 -20.06
C LYS A 554 14.77 -27.26 -21.02
N THR A 555 13.52 -26.82 -20.99
CA THR A 555 13.01 -25.78 -21.90
C THR A 555 13.45 -24.37 -21.49
N ALA A 556 13.65 -24.11 -20.20
CA ALA A 556 14.20 -22.85 -19.71
C ALA A 556 15.61 -22.59 -20.28
N LYS A 557 16.49 -23.60 -20.28
CA LYS A 557 17.88 -23.47 -20.77
C LYS A 557 17.96 -23.09 -22.25
N THR A 558 17.01 -23.54 -23.07
CA THR A 558 16.97 -23.27 -24.51
C THR A 558 16.16 -22.02 -24.86
N CYS A 559 15.35 -21.50 -23.93
CA CYS A 559 14.61 -20.27 -24.11
C CYS A 559 15.54 -19.06 -23.99
N LEU A 560 15.83 -18.40 -25.12
CA LEU A 560 16.71 -17.22 -25.17
C LEU A 560 16.28 -16.12 -24.19
N GLN A 561 14.97 -15.92 -24.07
CA GLN A 561 14.42 -14.95 -23.13
C GLN A 561 14.79 -15.33 -21.70
N TRP A 562 14.78 -16.63 -21.33
CA TRP A 562 15.07 -17.08 -19.97
C TRP A 562 16.42 -16.55 -19.43
N ASN A 563 17.41 -16.48 -20.33
CA ASN A 563 18.78 -16.04 -20.04
C ASN A 563 18.93 -14.52 -19.88
N SER A 564 17.88 -13.71 -20.11
CA SER A 564 17.94 -12.24 -20.05
C SER A 564 17.74 -11.65 -18.64
N GLY A 565 18.17 -12.35 -17.58
CA GLY A 565 18.13 -11.81 -16.20
C GLY A 565 16.84 -12.04 -15.41
N TYR A 566 16.03 -13.05 -15.74
CA TYR A 566 14.78 -13.32 -15.00
C TYR A 566 14.99 -13.87 -13.59
N LYS A 567 16.16 -14.45 -13.30
CA LYS A 567 16.56 -14.78 -11.93
C LYS A 567 16.44 -13.53 -11.04
N ASP A 568 16.75 -12.36 -11.58
CA ASP A 568 16.80 -11.09 -10.84
C ASP A 568 15.46 -10.34 -10.77
N MET A 569 14.40 -10.81 -11.45
CA MET A 569 13.08 -10.16 -11.40
C MET A 569 12.48 -10.18 -10.00
N GLN A 570 12.35 -9.03 -9.34
CA GLN A 570 11.85 -8.94 -7.97
C GLN A 570 10.33 -9.19 -7.82
N GLN A 571 9.54 -9.07 -8.91
CA GLN A 571 8.07 -9.16 -8.86
C GLN A 571 7.57 -10.40 -9.61
N SER A 572 6.71 -11.21 -8.96
CA SER A 572 6.15 -12.42 -9.58
C SER A 572 5.26 -12.11 -10.79
N ALA A 573 4.60 -10.94 -10.83
CA ALA A 573 3.80 -10.53 -11.97
C ALA A 573 4.60 -10.49 -13.29
N SER A 574 5.83 -9.97 -13.26
CA SER A 574 6.69 -9.92 -14.46
C SER A 574 7.19 -11.31 -14.84
N PHE A 575 7.49 -12.14 -13.84
CA PHE A 575 7.89 -13.53 -14.04
C PHE A 575 6.76 -14.35 -14.70
N TYR A 576 5.54 -14.26 -14.21
CA TYR A 576 4.38 -14.92 -14.82
C TYR A 576 4.03 -14.37 -16.19
N GLN A 577 4.17 -13.06 -16.41
CA GLN A 577 4.00 -12.46 -17.74
C GLN A 577 4.92 -13.13 -18.75
N MET A 578 6.19 -13.36 -18.38
CA MET A 578 7.16 -14.05 -19.23
C MET A 578 6.77 -15.51 -19.47
N LEU A 579 6.41 -16.26 -18.42
CA LEU A 579 5.98 -17.66 -18.57
C LEU A 579 4.80 -17.76 -19.55
N LEU A 580 3.81 -16.88 -19.40
CA LEU A 580 2.62 -16.86 -20.24
C LEU A 580 2.92 -16.37 -21.66
N ALA A 581 3.87 -15.45 -21.87
CA ALA A 581 4.26 -15.00 -23.20
C ALA A 581 5.04 -16.07 -23.99
N ASN A 582 5.65 -17.04 -23.29
CA ASN A 582 6.49 -18.08 -23.88
C ASN A 582 5.98 -19.50 -23.62
N TYR A 583 4.69 -19.65 -23.28
CA TYR A 583 4.17 -20.92 -22.76
C TYR A 583 4.35 -22.08 -23.75
N ASP A 584 4.23 -21.84 -25.06
CA ASP A 584 4.48 -22.84 -26.10
C ASP A 584 5.95 -23.29 -26.14
N SER A 585 6.89 -22.32 -26.16
CA SER A 585 8.34 -22.62 -26.18
C SER A 585 8.82 -23.28 -24.89
N LEU A 586 8.21 -22.92 -23.76
CA LEU A 586 8.47 -23.51 -22.45
C LEU A 586 7.72 -24.82 -22.22
N GLN A 587 6.84 -25.23 -23.15
CA GLN A 587 5.99 -26.42 -23.08
C GLN A 587 5.14 -26.48 -21.81
N ILE A 588 4.59 -25.33 -21.40
CA ILE A 588 3.74 -25.23 -20.20
C ILE A 588 2.36 -25.80 -20.54
N PRO A 589 1.87 -26.83 -19.82
CA PRO A 589 0.53 -27.39 -20.03
C PRO A 589 -0.57 -26.34 -19.86
N GLY A 590 -1.66 -26.46 -20.64
CA GLY A 590 -2.76 -25.49 -20.63
C GLY A 590 -3.42 -25.32 -19.25
N GLU A 591 -3.48 -26.39 -18.46
CA GLU A 591 -3.97 -26.38 -17.07
C GLU A 591 -3.07 -25.52 -16.17
N VAL A 592 -1.75 -25.61 -16.35
CA VAL A 592 -0.78 -24.80 -15.59
C VAL A 592 -0.84 -23.34 -16.04
N VAL A 593 -1.00 -23.08 -17.35
CA VAL A 593 -1.26 -21.72 -17.88
C VAL A 593 -2.51 -21.13 -17.21
N GLN A 594 -3.58 -21.90 -17.06
CA GLN A 594 -4.80 -21.45 -16.39
C GLN A 594 -4.57 -21.19 -14.89
N ALA A 595 -3.82 -22.05 -14.21
CA ALA A 595 -3.48 -21.85 -12.80
C ALA A 595 -2.65 -20.58 -12.58
N ILE A 596 -1.66 -20.30 -13.44
CA ILE A 596 -0.89 -19.04 -13.41
C ILE A 596 -1.81 -17.83 -13.62
N LYS A 597 -2.75 -17.90 -14.58
CA LYS A 597 -3.74 -16.84 -14.78
C LYS A 597 -4.62 -16.63 -13.55
N CYS A 598 -5.01 -17.66 -12.81
CA CYS A 598 -5.73 -17.50 -11.54
C CYS A 598 -4.90 -16.70 -10.53
N VAL A 599 -3.64 -17.08 -10.32
CA VAL A 599 -2.76 -16.42 -9.34
C VAL A 599 -2.58 -14.94 -9.68
N LEU A 600 -2.47 -14.60 -10.97
CA LEU A 600 -2.38 -13.23 -11.44
C LEU A 600 -3.60 -12.37 -11.09
N VAL A 601 -4.79 -12.95 -11.04
CA VAL A 601 -6.02 -12.20 -10.79
C VAL A 601 -6.37 -12.05 -9.32
N VAL A 602 -5.65 -12.71 -8.40
CA VAL A 602 -5.86 -12.52 -6.94
C VAL A 602 -5.05 -11.31 -6.46
N PRO A 603 -5.69 -10.16 -6.16
CA PRO A 603 -4.99 -8.97 -5.71
C PRO A 603 -4.53 -9.12 -4.25
N ALA A 604 -3.45 -8.43 -3.87
CA ALA A 604 -3.03 -8.33 -2.48
C ALA A 604 -3.85 -7.31 -1.67
N SER A 605 -4.47 -6.34 -2.33
CA SER A 605 -5.23 -5.29 -1.66
C SER A 605 -6.45 -4.86 -2.45
N ASN A 606 -7.35 -4.21 -1.73
CA ASN A 606 -8.56 -3.60 -2.26
C ASN A 606 -8.39 -2.08 -2.46
N ALA A 607 -7.19 -1.62 -2.83
CA ALA A 607 -6.90 -0.19 -3.00
C ALA A 607 -7.56 0.42 -4.26
N ASP A 608 -7.92 -0.41 -5.25
CA ASP A 608 -8.54 0.07 -6.50
C ASP A 608 -9.95 0.61 -6.31
N PRO A 609 -10.83 -0.04 -5.51
CA PRO A 609 -12.11 0.55 -5.11
C PRO A 609 -12.00 1.89 -4.39
N GLU A 610 -11.07 2.06 -3.45
CA GLU A 610 -10.82 3.35 -2.78
C GLU A 610 -10.43 4.45 -3.79
N ARG A 611 -9.60 4.10 -4.79
CA ARG A 611 -9.28 5.00 -5.92
C ARG A 611 -10.51 5.33 -6.75
N SER A 612 -11.43 4.39 -6.93
CA SER A 612 -12.71 4.62 -7.62
C SER A 612 -13.58 5.59 -6.84
N PHE A 613 -13.69 5.48 -5.52
CA PHE A 613 -14.42 6.48 -4.72
C PHE A 613 -13.77 7.85 -4.75
N SER A 614 -12.44 7.91 -4.75
CA SER A 614 -11.72 9.17 -4.97
C SER A 614 -12.04 9.79 -6.33
N ALA A 615 -12.21 8.99 -7.39
CA ALA A 615 -12.65 9.47 -8.70
C ALA A 615 -14.11 9.90 -8.69
N ALA A 616 -15.01 9.10 -8.10
CA ALA A 616 -16.42 9.41 -7.94
C ALA A 616 -16.61 10.74 -7.22
N ASN A 617 -15.95 10.93 -6.08
CA ASN A 617 -15.98 12.17 -5.30
C ASN A 617 -15.49 13.37 -6.09
N ARG A 618 -14.51 13.21 -6.99
CA ARG A 618 -14.09 14.31 -7.89
C ARG A 618 -15.13 14.62 -8.95
N LEU A 619 -15.78 13.59 -9.51
CA LEU A 619 -16.81 13.76 -10.53
C LEU A 619 -18.08 14.41 -9.98
N THR A 620 -18.36 14.25 -8.69
CA THR A 620 -19.55 14.78 -8.01
C THR A 620 -19.30 16.06 -7.22
N LYS A 621 -18.12 16.68 -7.31
CA LYS A 621 -17.84 17.99 -6.68
C LYS A 621 -18.72 19.10 -7.26
N ASP A 622 -19.04 20.06 -6.39
CA ASP A 622 -19.73 21.32 -6.72
C ASP A 622 -21.11 21.12 -7.41
N GLU A 623 -21.33 21.79 -8.55
CA GLU A 623 -22.57 21.78 -9.33
C GLU A 623 -22.91 20.38 -9.89
N ARG A 624 -21.95 19.45 -9.90
CA ARG A 624 -22.12 18.06 -10.37
C ARG A 624 -22.58 17.09 -9.30
N SER A 625 -22.93 17.60 -8.12
CA SER A 625 -23.41 16.77 -7.02
C SER A 625 -24.76 16.08 -7.30
N ASN A 626 -25.53 16.54 -8.30
CA ASN A 626 -26.83 15.98 -8.72
C ASN A 626 -26.77 14.88 -9.79
N LEU A 627 -25.58 14.31 -10.08
CA LEU A 627 -25.48 13.24 -11.07
C LEU A 627 -26.21 11.98 -10.59
N ALA A 628 -27.09 11.43 -11.45
CA ALA A 628 -27.70 10.13 -11.20
C ALA A 628 -26.61 9.03 -11.16
N THR A 629 -26.78 8.01 -10.31
CA THR A 629 -25.81 6.92 -10.13
C THR A 629 -25.44 6.24 -11.46
N SER A 630 -26.38 6.06 -12.38
CA SER A 630 -26.12 5.52 -13.72
C SER A 630 -25.24 6.41 -14.60
N THR A 631 -25.35 7.74 -14.45
CA THR A 631 -24.51 8.71 -15.16
C THR A 631 -23.11 8.73 -14.54
N LEU A 632 -23.03 8.72 -13.21
CA LEU A 632 -21.75 8.63 -12.49
C LEU A 632 -21.02 7.32 -12.85
N ASP A 633 -21.71 6.19 -12.87
CA ASP A 633 -21.17 4.89 -13.30
C ASP A 633 -20.59 4.96 -14.72
N SER A 634 -21.32 5.59 -15.65
CA SER A 634 -20.87 5.78 -17.03
C SER A 634 -19.62 6.65 -17.11
N LEU A 635 -19.56 7.76 -16.35
CA LEU A 635 -18.40 8.64 -16.28
C LEU A 635 -17.19 7.94 -15.64
N MET A 636 -17.40 7.15 -14.60
CA MET A 636 -16.34 6.34 -13.97
C MET A 636 -15.81 5.29 -14.94
N THR A 637 -16.70 4.62 -15.67
CA THR A 637 -16.35 3.65 -16.72
C THR A 637 -15.45 4.33 -17.77
N ILE A 638 -15.86 5.49 -18.29
CA ILE A 638 -15.06 6.27 -19.25
C ILE A 638 -13.72 6.72 -18.65
N GLN A 639 -13.72 7.23 -17.42
CA GLN A 639 -12.50 7.75 -16.78
C GLN A 639 -11.48 6.65 -16.47
N ARG A 640 -11.93 5.47 -16.06
CA ARG A 640 -11.05 4.38 -15.63
C ARG A 640 -10.66 3.47 -16.79
N ASP A 641 -11.66 2.99 -17.53
CA ASP A 641 -11.46 1.94 -18.55
C ASP A 641 -11.49 2.49 -19.96
N GLY A 642 -11.81 3.79 -20.12
CA GLY A 642 -11.90 4.44 -21.41
C GLY A 642 -10.68 4.14 -22.26
N PRO A 643 -10.86 3.82 -23.57
CA PRO A 643 -9.74 3.84 -24.48
C PRO A 643 -9.01 5.18 -24.36
N SER A 644 -7.68 5.13 -24.42
CA SER A 644 -6.86 6.33 -24.40
C SER A 644 -7.47 7.39 -25.32
N ILE A 645 -7.62 8.62 -24.85
CA ILE A 645 -8.11 9.72 -25.71
C ILE A 645 -7.22 9.88 -26.97
N LEU A 646 -6.00 9.36 -26.90
CA LEU A 646 -4.97 9.34 -27.92
C LEU A 646 -5.19 8.27 -28.99
N THR A 647 -6.10 7.32 -28.76
CA THR A 647 -6.29 6.13 -29.61
C THR A 647 -7.75 5.98 -30.02
N VAL A 648 -8.66 6.70 -29.36
CA VAL A 648 -10.05 6.83 -29.78
C VAL A 648 -10.12 7.44 -31.17
N LYS A 649 -10.52 6.63 -32.14
CA LYS A 649 -11.01 7.12 -33.43
C LYS A 649 -12.37 7.78 -33.17
N ILE A 650 -12.36 9.10 -32.94
CA ILE A 650 -13.57 9.88 -32.64
C ILE A 650 -14.66 9.64 -33.71
N GLN A 651 -14.28 9.44 -34.97
CA GLN A 651 -15.25 9.11 -36.03
C GLN A 651 -15.93 7.75 -35.80
N GLN A 652 -15.21 6.73 -35.31
CA GLN A 652 -15.79 5.43 -34.98
C GLN A 652 -16.68 5.50 -33.75
N LEU A 653 -16.28 6.27 -32.74
CA LEU A 653 -17.10 6.48 -31.55
C LEU A 653 -18.41 7.20 -31.91
N ALA A 654 -18.32 8.24 -32.75
CA ALA A 654 -19.48 8.96 -33.28
C ALA A 654 -20.35 8.05 -34.16
N ALA A 655 -19.74 7.23 -35.03
CA ALA A 655 -20.47 6.27 -35.86
C ALA A 655 -21.18 5.20 -35.01
N GLN A 656 -20.55 4.70 -33.95
CA GLN A 656 -21.14 3.74 -33.01
C GLN A 656 -22.28 4.37 -32.19
N TRP A 657 -22.20 5.66 -31.90
CA TRP A 657 -23.28 6.42 -31.26
C TRP A 657 -24.47 6.63 -32.21
N LEU A 658 -24.20 6.90 -33.49
CA LEU A 658 -25.22 7.09 -34.53
C LEU A 658 -25.84 5.75 -34.99
N HIS A 659 -25.08 4.66 -34.90
CA HIS A 659 -25.45 3.31 -35.32
C HIS A 659 -25.13 2.29 -34.22
N PRO A 660 -25.93 2.26 -33.13
CA PRO A 660 -25.69 1.33 -32.04
C PRO A 660 -25.75 -0.12 -32.51
N ARG A 661 -24.93 -0.99 -31.90
CA ARG A 661 -24.89 -2.42 -32.27
C ARG A 661 -26.27 -3.07 -32.03
N PRO A 662 -26.78 -3.89 -32.97
CA PRO A 662 -28.01 -4.65 -32.78
C PRO A 662 -27.95 -5.47 -31.48
N GLY A 663 -29.03 -5.47 -30.71
CA GLY A 663 -29.15 -6.21 -29.45
C GLY A 663 -28.65 -5.49 -28.18
N LEU A 664 -28.03 -4.30 -28.29
CA LEU A 664 -27.60 -3.53 -27.11
C LEU A 664 -28.64 -2.52 -26.58
N ASN A 665 -29.83 -2.43 -27.19
CA ASN A 665 -30.94 -1.54 -26.79
C ASN A 665 -30.54 -0.06 -26.53
N LEU A 666 -29.54 0.45 -27.24
CA LEU A 666 -29.13 1.86 -27.10
C LEU A 666 -30.06 2.74 -27.96
N HIS A 667 -30.76 3.69 -27.35
CA HIS A 667 -31.57 4.66 -28.10
C HIS A 667 -30.67 5.55 -28.96
N PRO A 668 -30.98 5.78 -30.25
CA PRO A 668 -30.26 6.75 -31.06
C PRO A 668 -30.42 8.14 -30.43
N GLY A 669 -29.34 8.68 -29.86
CA GLY A 669 -29.35 9.94 -29.13
C GLY A 669 -29.63 11.13 -30.06
N ARG A 670 -30.39 12.13 -29.57
CA ARG A 670 -30.53 13.43 -30.22
C ARG A 670 -29.16 14.12 -30.30
N PRO A 671 -28.82 14.79 -31.43
CA PRO A 671 -27.53 15.44 -31.58
C PRO A 671 -27.35 16.59 -30.58
N SER A 672 -26.21 16.60 -29.91
CA SER A 672 -25.79 17.66 -28.98
C SER A 672 -25.27 18.88 -29.75
N THR A 673 -25.77 20.06 -29.40
CA THR A 673 -25.27 21.35 -29.83
C THR A 673 -24.26 21.87 -28.82
N PHE A 674 -23.01 21.42 -28.86
CA PHE A 674 -21.93 22.07 -28.13
C PHE A 674 -20.78 22.43 -29.06
N GLY A 675 -20.67 23.75 -29.31
CA GLY A 675 -19.60 24.36 -30.06
C GLY A 675 -18.47 24.84 -29.15
N ARG A 676 -17.25 24.70 -29.69
CA ARG A 676 -15.99 25.37 -29.32
C ARG A 676 -15.44 25.13 -27.91
N GLU A 677 -14.40 24.29 -27.83
CA GLU A 677 -13.29 24.48 -26.88
C GLU A 677 -11.96 23.86 -27.40
N GLY A 678 -10.92 24.71 -27.44
CA GLY A 678 -9.63 24.51 -26.75
C GLY A 678 -8.54 23.53 -27.25
N SER A 679 -7.46 24.11 -27.80
CA SER A 679 -6.02 23.71 -27.83
C SER A 679 -5.60 22.23 -27.83
N LEU A 680 -5.99 21.44 -26.83
CA LEU A 680 -5.52 20.05 -26.65
C LEU A 680 -5.97 19.15 -27.81
N MET A 681 -7.19 19.35 -28.30
CA MET A 681 -7.73 18.60 -29.44
C MET A 681 -6.99 18.89 -30.76
N LYS A 682 -6.34 20.06 -30.88
CA LYS A 682 -5.51 20.40 -32.04
C LYS A 682 -4.16 19.68 -31.99
N GLU A 683 -3.56 19.60 -30.81
CA GLU A 683 -2.32 18.84 -30.59
C GLU A 683 -2.52 17.34 -30.77
N ILE A 684 -3.61 16.79 -30.20
CA ILE A 684 -4.02 15.39 -30.40
C ILE A 684 -4.30 15.13 -31.88
N LYS A 685 -5.04 16.01 -32.58
CA LYS A 685 -5.25 15.89 -34.04
C LYS A 685 -3.95 15.90 -34.84
N THR A 686 -2.98 16.73 -34.46
CA THR A 686 -1.70 16.85 -35.17
C THR A 686 -0.84 15.60 -34.98
N ALA A 687 -0.79 15.05 -33.75
CA ALA A 687 -0.07 13.82 -33.45
C ALA A 687 -0.75 12.56 -34.03
N LEU A 688 -2.09 12.53 -34.04
CA LEU A 688 -2.85 11.48 -34.73
C LEU A 688 -2.63 11.51 -36.24
N ALA A 689 -2.53 12.70 -36.84
CA ALA A 689 -2.25 12.86 -38.26
C ALA A 689 -0.82 12.42 -38.65
N SER A 690 0.14 12.45 -37.72
CA SER A 690 1.52 12.00 -37.95
C SER A 690 1.75 10.51 -37.65
N GLY A 691 0.77 9.78 -37.11
CA GLY A 691 0.90 8.37 -36.76
C GLY A 691 1.85 8.06 -35.59
N ASP A 692 2.30 9.08 -34.85
CA ASP A 692 3.25 8.93 -33.74
C ASP A 692 2.51 8.62 -32.42
N VAL A 693 2.08 7.37 -32.29
CA VAL A 693 1.34 6.88 -31.10
C VAL A 693 2.20 6.95 -29.84
N ASN A 694 3.51 6.66 -29.94
CA ASN A 694 4.43 6.62 -28.81
C ASN A 694 4.77 8.02 -28.27
N GLY A 695 5.06 8.98 -29.16
CA GLY A 695 5.28 10.37 -28.76
C GLY A 695 4.04 11.00 -28.13
N LEU A 696 2.85 10.56 -28.54
CA LEU A 696 1.58 11.01 -27.99
C LEU A 696 1.31 10.42 -26.59
N ILE A 697 1.54 9.11 -26.40
CA ILE A 697 1.49 8.43 -25.08
C ILE A 697 2.41 9.12 -24.07
N ALA A 698 3.62 9.51 -24.49
CA ALA A 698 4.55 10.26 -23.65
C ALA A 698 4.00 11.63 -23.22
N LYS A 699 3.45 12.41 -24.15
CA LYS A 699 2.84 13.72 -23.84
C LYS A 699 1.61 13.63 -22.93
N HIS A 700 0.76 12.62 -23.12
CA HIS A 700 -0.40 12.43 -22.26
C HIS A 700 -0.01 12.04 -20.83
N THR A 701 0.96 11.12 -20.71
CA THR A 701 1.56 10.76 -19.42
C THR A 701 2.12 11.99 -18.72
N GLU A 702 2.86 12.83 -19.44
CA GLU A 702 3.41 14.08 -18.95
C GLU A 702 2.31 15.06 -18.48
N HIS A 703 1.22 15.19 -19.24
CA HIS A 703 0.07 16.02 -18.86
C HIS A 703 -0.65 15.49 -17.61
N TYR A 704 -0.93 14.19 -17.55
CA TYR A 704 -1.53 13.53 -16.39
C TYR A 704 -0.68 13.75 -15.13
N MET A 705 0.63 13.55 -15.24
CA MET A 705 1.57 13.78 -14.14
C MET A 705 1.61 15.23 -13.69
N THR A 706 1.41 16.18 -14.61
CA THR A 706 1.31 17.61 -14.29
C THR A 706 0.02 17.92 -13.53
N MET A 707 -1.12 17.47 -14.05
CA MET A 707 -2.45 17.64 -13.43
C MET A 707 -2.54 17.05 -12.03
N HIS A 708 -1.82 15.95 -11.78
CA HIS A 708 -1.82 15.26 -10.50
C HIS A 708 -0.64 15.62 -9.58
N GLY A 709 0.16 16.64 -9.93
CA GLY A 709 1.30 17.06 -9.11
C GLY A 709 2.38 15.98 -8.92
N LEU A 710 2.44 15.00 -9.82
CA LEU A 710 3.33 13.84 -9.72
C LEU A 710 4.75 14.15 -10.22
N ARG A 711 4.95 15.29 -10.91
CA ARG A 711 6.25 15.70 -11.47
C ARG A 711 7.33 15.94 -10.41
N THR A 712 6.95 16.32 -9.21
CA THR A 712 7.90 16.66 -8.14
C THR A 712 8.25 15.47 -7.27
N ARG A 713 7.74 14.28 -7.58
CA ARG A 713 8.06 13.07 -6.83
C ARG A 713 9.40 12.49 -7.25
N HIS A 714 10.10 11.85 -6.33
CA HIS A 714 11.38 11.20 -6.60
C HIS A 714 11.25 9.98 -7.54
N ASP A 715 10.06 9.38 -7.63
CA ASP A 715 9.71 8.21 -8.45
C ASP A 715 9.05 8.58 -9.80
N VAL A 716 9.21 9.83 -10.26
CA VAL A 716 8.55 10.39 -11.46
C VAL A 716 8.72 9.49 -12.71
N LYS A 717 9.91 8.92 -12.90
CA LYS A 717 10.21 8.07 -14.06
C LYS A 717 9.47 6.73 -14.00
N GLU A 718 9.36 6.14 -12.82
CA GLU A 718 8.62 4.88 -12.63
C GLU A 718 7.12 5.10 -12.85
N ILE A 719 6.57 6.19 -12.29
CA ILE A 719 5.17 6.59 -12.50
C ILE A 719 4.88 6.81 -13.98
N SER A 720 5.76 7.53 -14.69
CA SER A 720 5.64 7.77 -16.12
C SER A 720 5.61 6.45 -16.91
N THR A 721 6.61 5.60 -16.71
CA THR A 721 6.67 4.28 -17.38
C THR A 721 5.42 3.45 -17.08
N ARG A 722 4.91 3.49 -15.85
CA ARG A 722 3.70 2.75 -15.47
C ARG A 722 2.47 3.24 -16.24
N LEU A 723 2.23 4.54 -16.27
CA LEU A 723 1.10 5.14 -17.00
C LEU A 723 1.15 4.83 -18.50
N GLN A 724 2.34 4.91 -19.11
CA GLN A 724 2.51 4.53 -20.52
C GLN A 724 2.12 3.08 -20.78
N ASN A 725 2.58 2.16 -19.92
CA ASN A 725 2.26 0.74 -20.00
C ASN A 725 0.76 0.43 -19.81
N GLU A 726 0.06 1.19 -18.96
CA GLU A 726 -1.39 1.05 -18.76
C GLU A 726 -2.16 1.48 -20.02
N GLU A 727 -1.74 2.58 -20.66
CA GLU A 727 -2.35 3.07 -21.90
C GLU A 727 -2.13 2.12 -23.07
N GLU A 728 -0.95 1.49 -23.17
CA GLU A 728 -0.67 0.43 -24.15
C GLU A 728 -1.56 -0.81 -23.95
N ALA A 729 -1.78 -1.22 -22.70
CA ALA A 729 -2.64 -2.37 -22.39
C ALA A 729 -4.11 -2.11 -22.76
N LYS A 730 -4.61 -0.90 -22.47
CA LYS A 730 -5.96 -0.47 -22.88
C LYS A 730 -6.10 -0.48 -24.41
N LEU A 731 -5.12 0.07 -25.14
CA LEU A 731 -5.10 0.07 -26.61
C LEU A 731 -5.29 -1.35 -27.16
N ALA A 732 -4.56 -2.33 -26.61
CA ALA A 732 -4.62 -3.70 -27.09
C ALA A 732 -6.01 -4.33 -26.91
N ILE A 733 -6.71 -4.06 -25.80
CA ILE A 733 -8.06 -4.59 -25.55
C ILE A 733 -9.06 -4.03 -26.59
N PHE A 734 -9.00 -2.73 -26.88
CA PHE A 734 -9.95 -2.08 -27.79
C PHE A 734 -9.62 -2.25 -29.28
N SER A 735 -8.37 -2.56 -29.63
CA SER A 735 -7.95 -2.77 -31.03
C SER A 735 -8.45 -4.09 -31.61
N ILE A 736 -8.70 -5.11 -30.77
CA ILE A 736 -9.17 -6.45 -31.16
C ILE A 736 -10.55 -6.39 -31.85
N GLY A 737 -11.36 -5.35 -31.60
CA GLY A 737 -12.65 -5.16 -32.27
C GLY A 737 -12.60 -4.51 -33.65
N SER A 738 -11.42 -4.07 -34.11
CA SER A 738 -11.28 -3.26 -35.34
C SER A 738 -10.62 -3.99 -36.51
N VAL A 739 -10.06 -5.18 -36.30
CA VAL A 739 -9.60 -6.04 -37.39
C VAL A 739 -10.81 -6.78 -37.94
N ALA A 740 -11.47 -6.14 -38.92
CA ALA A 740 -12.42 -6.80 -39.77
C ALA A 740 -11.77 -8.02 -40.43
N GLU A 741 -12.54 -9.10 -40.51
CA GLU A 741 -12.30 -10.30 -41.31
C GLU A 741 -11.69 -9.93 -42.67
N THR A 742 -10.38 -10.15 -42.83
CA THR A 742 -9.86 -10.44 -44.17
C THR A 742 -10.41 -11.81 -44.51
N SER A 743 -11.40 -11.83 -45.40
CA SER A 743 -11.95 -13.05 -45.99
C SER A 743 -10.80 -13.93 -46.47
N PRO A 744 -10.79 -15.24 -46.15
CA PRO A 744 -9.80 -16.13 -46.74
C PRO A 744 -10.08 -16.20 -48.24
N SER A 745 -9.09 -15.80 -49.04
CA SER A 745 -9.02 -16.11 -50.47
C SER A 745 -8.50 -17.52 -50.69
#